data_AF-A0A3D8RYN4-F1
#
_entry.id   AF-A0A3D8RYN4-F1
#
_cell.length_a   1.000
_cell.length_b   1.000
_cell.length_c   1.000
_cell.angle_alpha   90.00
_cell.angle_beta   90.00
_cell.angle_gamma   90.00
#
_symmetry.space_group_name_H-M   'P 1'
#
loop_
_entity.id
_entity.type
_entity.pdbx_description
1 polymer ?
#
loop_
_entity_poly.entity_id
_entity_poly.type
_entity_poly.pdbx_seq_one_letter_code
_entity_poly.pdbx_strand_id
1 'polypeptide(L)'
;MASAGNERFNDEAADWDKNPAVQEATRLAFDTLKPIIQALSERKRSSSGAGLDVLEVGCGTGLLTLRVAPLVREIVAVDPAHGMIDALKAKINDTANGQGTQDNSNNVVPVCRLLEDPEDPALPPHNPIDPNGARRKFDLILSHLVMHHVPDLKAFLCTLLGCLTPGGRVALTDFEDFGPEAIKFHPPSKLDGVERHGIPARWMEDLMKEVGFQDVKFIPKELHYFSTAKKRTPKPLPRNNSTETSLGPNLIAEDWSASPTPRLMPSPHYLAALELLPNEVLHLILGHFCAHCRGEHQQMSPIDHSSFGHIPCPAPQPDPNERTWYAADCRDLYSTCLASRRLHDIAQPILFHQFIPGYDYGVSVLAACRKWNGQLASFMRTVAQRQDLAAAVKRIFVHPSLLEPFQSAELTRSHLACENPEEVVSEVGTMLGIKEPHQLSGGDLLALLIAELPGLEHFSLRAKYYDAEIARPAALSATGISHLSLKTIDISLDTLYYPGRTLSLQQHVRALVELSPSLETLNVHVCKETWQQSSIPFLPNLKNICFTFSRLGEKDLESMLSSCNGLTSFFYQAGCRTYNINDDPWNGSDQFQLSHGVRYLGRHRATLRSLHLDLRERGESTWSPGTWDMSSFREFTALQHLTLNVEELDSLVWRGARVGDPELLIQLLPPSIVSFHLMFQSAYSDQPLWLERSLLGLADAAARGEFQNLKQVKWDKDWDLKRVQSIFAASGVRFGYDGYWGTRSTLGDHGWRPRSPDAGQWMPLPDEDDADL
;
A
#
# COMPACT_ATOMS: atom_id res chain seq x y z
N MET A 1 -35.91 -18.16 -11.28
CA MET A 1 -35.64 -19.54 -10.83
C MET A 1 -34.67 -19.44 -9.67
N ALA A 2 -35.15 -19.49 -8.42
CA ALA A 2 -34.32 -19.35 -7.22
C ALA A 2 -34.39 -20.60 -6.32
N SER A 3 -34.47 -21.80 -6.92
CA SER A 3 -34.72 -23.05 -6.16
C SER A 3 -33.46 -23.88 -5.88
N ALA A 4 -32.50 -23.98 -6.81
CA ALA A 4 -31.38 -24.93 -6.67
C ALA A 4 -30.41 -24.60 -5.50
N GLY A 5 -30.07 -23.31 -5.30
CA GLY A 5 -29.19 -22.90 -4.21
C GLY A 5 -29.80 -23.13 -2.82
N ASN A 6 -31.10 -22.82 -2.67
CA ASN A 6 -31.79 -22.89 -1.37
C ASN A 6 -31.95 -24.33 -0.86
N GLU A 7 -32.21 -25.29 -1.75
CA GLU A 7 -32.29 -26.72 -1.36
C GLU A 7 -30.96 -27.21 -0.79
N ARG A 8 -29.83 -26.90 -1.45
CA ARG A 8 -28.50 -27.22 -0.94
C ARG A 8 -28.22 -26.59 0.43
N PHE A 9 -28.56 -25.31 0.61
CA PHE A 9 -28.37 -24.65 1.90
C PHE A 9 -29.29 -25.21 3.00
N ASN A 10 -30.51 -25.64 2.66
CA ASN A 10 -31.38 -26.34 3.61
C ASN A 10 -30.74 -27.65 4.09
N ASP A 11 -30.18 -28.44 3.18
CA ASP A 11 -29.55 -29.73 3.51
C ASP A 11 -28.26 -29.57 4.32
N GLU A 12 -27.46 -28.53 4.03
CA GLU A 12 -26.18 -28.28 4.70
C GLU A 12 -26.33 -27.59 6.07
N ALA A 13 -27.50 -27.01 6.40
CA ALA A 13 -27.67 -26.14 7.57
C ALA A 13 -27.27 -26.77 8.92
N ALA A 14 -27.52 -28.08 9.11
CA ALA A 14 -27.20 -28.78 10.36
C ALA A 14 -25.69 -28.96 10.59
N ASP A 15 -24.90 -29.00 9.51
CA ASP A 15 -23.45 -29.20 9.55
C ASP A 15 -22.66 -27.93 9.19
N TRP A 16 -23.34 -26.86 8.77
CA TRP A 16 -22.75 -25.59 8.33
C TRP A 16 -21.74 -25.03 9.33
N ASP A 17 -22.12 -24.99 10.61
CA ASP A 17 -21.30 -24.50 11.71
C ASP A 17 -20.07 -25.36 12.01
N LYS A 18 -20.05 -26.63 11.59
CA LYS A 18 -18.93 -27.55 11.84
C LYS A 18 -17.78 -27.31 10.86
N ASN A 19 -18.01 -26.56 9.78
CA ASN A 19 -17.00 -26.27 8.78
C ASN A 19 -15.98 -25.23 9.31
N PRO A 20 -14.70 -25.61 9.50
CA PRO A 20 -13.68 -24.69 10.03
C PRO A 20 -13.46 -23.45 9.15
N ALA A 21 -13.62 -23.58 7.83
CA ALA A 21 -13.45 -22.45 6.91
C ALA A 21 -14.58 -21.41 7.07
N VAL A 22 -15.82 -21.87 7.31
CA VAL A 22 -16.97 -20.98 7.56
C VAL A 22 -16.81 -20.25 8.90
N GLN A 23 -16.33 -20.95 9.93
CA GLN A 23 -16.03 -20.35 11.24
C GLN A 23 -14.94 -19.28 11.14
N GLU A 24 -13.86 -19.58 10.42
CA GLU A 24 -12.74 -18.65 10.26
C GLU A 24 -13.12 -17.43 9.41
N ALA A 25 -13.79 -17.62 8.28
CA ALA A 25 -14.29 -16.52 7.46
C ALA A 25 -15.24 -15.60 8.26
N THR A 26 -16.14 -16.19 9.04
CA THR A 26 -17.05 -15.42 9.91
C THR A 26 -16.30 -14.67 11.01
N ARG A 27 -15.28 -15.28 11.61
CA ARG A 27 -14.44 -14.63 12.62
C ARG A 27 -13.72 -13.41 12.04
N LEU A 28 -13.08 -13.56 10.88
CA LEU A 28 -12.36 -12.48 10.19
C LEU A 28 -13.30 -11.34 9.79
N ALA A 29 -14.50 -11.66 9.30
CA ALA A 29 -15.53 -10.68 8.98
C ALA A 29 -15.98 -9.93 10.23
N PHE A 30 -16.27 -10.64 11.33
CA PHE A 30 -16.67 -10.02 12.59
C PHE A 30 -15.57 -9.12 13.18
N ASP A 31 -14.31 -9.57 13.20
CA ASP A 31 -13.20 -8.79 13.73
C ASP A 31 -13.00 -7.49 12.94
N THR A 32 -13.28 -7.51 11.63
CA THR A 32 -13.26 -6.32 10.77
C THR A 32 -14.47 -5.41 11.00
N LEU A 33 -15.67 -5.98 11.18
CA LEU A 33 -16.92 -5.25 11.36
C LEU A 33 -17.09 -4.63 12.75
N LYS A 34 -16.60 -5.31 13.79
CA LYS A 34 -16.77 -4.94 15.20
C LYS A 34 -16.41 -3.48 15.52
N PRO A 35 -15.22 -2.95 15.17
CA PRO A 35 -14.89 -1.56 15.47
C PRO A 35 -15.81 -0.56 14.77
N ILE A 36 -16.28 -0.89 13.56
CA ILE A 36 -17.18 -0.04 12.78
C ILE A 36 -18.57 0.00 13.42
N ILE A 37 -19.10 -1.16 13.82
CA ILE A 37 -20.38 -1.28 14.51
C ILE A 37 -20.32 -0.53 15.84
N GLN A 38 -19.24 -0.67 16.62
CA GLN A 38 -19.06 0.03 17.89
C GLN A 38 -19.06 1.55 17.72
N ALA A 39 -18.28 2.08 16.76
CA ALA A 39 -18.23 3.52 16.50
C ALA A 39 -19.59 4.08 16.02
N LEU A 40 -20.31 3.35 15.15
CA LEU A 40 -21.64 3.74 14.70
C LEU A 40 -22.66 3.69 15.85
N SER A 41 -22.58 2.67 16.72
CA SER A 41 -23.44 2.53 17.90
C SER A 41 -23.22 3.67 18.89
N GLU A 42 -21.97 4.03 19.19
CA GLU A 42 -21.65 5.17 20.06
C GLU A 42 -22.16 6.49 19.48
N ARG A 43 -22.01 6.69 18.16
CA ARG A 43 -22.51 7.89 17.47
C ARG A 43 -24.03 8.00 17.48
N LYS A 44 -24.74 6.89 17.28
CA LYS A 44 -26.22 6.90 17.33
C LYS A 44 -26.72 7.11 18.75
N ARG A 45 -26.07 6.49 19.74
CA ARG A 45 -26.38 6.70 21.18
C ARG A 45 -26.16 8.15 21.59
N SER A 46 -25.08 8.79 21.16
CA SER A 46 -24.82 10.20 21.52
C SER A 46 -25.76 11.19 20.84
N SER A 47 -26.25 10.89 19.63
CA SER A 47 -27.14 11.78 18.87
C SER A 47 -28.62 11.61 19.17
N SER A 48 -29.08 10.39 19.49
CA SER A 48 -30.50 10.04 19.63
C SER A 48 -30.85 9.26 20.89
N GLY A 49 -29.86 8.86 21.70
CA GLY A 49 -30.05 7.98 22.86
C GLY A 49 -30.33 6.52 22.51
N ALA A 50 -30.48 6.16 21.23
CA ALA A 50 -30.82 4.82 20.77
C ALA A 50 -29.61 4.04 20.25
N GLY A 51 -29.66 2.70 20.34
CA GLY A 51 -28.71 1.81 19.67
C GLY A 51 -29.03 1.60 18.18
N LEU A 52 -28.13 0.95 17.44
CA LEU A 52 -28.29 0.69 16.00
C LEU A 52 -29.36 -0.34 15.69
N ASP A 53 -30.12 -0.08 14.63
CA ASP A 53 -30.99 -1.04 13.98
C ASP A 53 -30.28 -1.63 12.78
N VAL A 54 -30.06 -2.93 12.81
CA VAL A 54 -29.26 -3.65 11.81
C VAL A 54 -30.14 -4.62 11.02
N LEU A 55 -29.89 -4.71 9.73
CA LEU A 55 -30.43 -5.76 8.87
C LEU A 55 -29.26 -6.59 8.34
N GLU A 56 -29.31 -7.90 8.50
CA GLU A 56 -28.37 -8.82 7.87
C GLU A 56 -29.10 -9.61 6.77
N VAL A 57 -28.58 -9.54 5.55
CA VAL A 57 -29.16 -10.23 4.38
C VAL A 57 -28.27 -11.40 3.97
N GLY A 58 -28.87 -12.59 3.96
CA GLY A 58 -28.19 -13.88 3.86
C GLY A 58 -27.49 -14.26 5.16
N CYS A 59 -28.23 -14.25 6.28
CA CYS A 59 -27.66 -14.52 7.60
C CYS A 59 -27.24 -15.98 7.84
N GLY A 60 -27.67 -16.92 6.98
CA GLY A 60 -27.42 -18.34 7.14
C GLY A 60 -27.87 -18.85 8.51
N THR A 61 -27.04 -19.69 9.14
CA THR A 61 -27.26 -20.19 10.51
C THR A 61 -27.01 -19.14 11.61
N GLY A 62 -26.72 -17.89 11.23
CA GLY A 62 -26.56 -16.73 12.12
C GLY A 62 -25.24 -16.66 12.91
N LEU A 63 -24.15 -17.25 12.40
CA LEU A 63 -22.83 -17.16 13.03
C LEU A 63 -22.34 -15.71 13.19
N LEU A 64 -22.55 -14.86 12.17
CA LEU A 64 -22.23 -13.43 12.25
C LEU A 64 -23.30 -12.68 13.06
N THR A 65 -24.59 -12.97 12.81
CA THR A 65 -25.73 -12.40 13.53
C THR A 65 -25.54 -12.42 15.04
N LEU A 66 -25.23 -13.59 15.61
CA LEU A 66 -25.11 -13.78 17.05
C LEU A 66 -23.88 -13.09 17.65
N ARG A 67 -22.82 -12.86 16.85
CA ARG A 67 -21.64 -12.08 17.27
C ARG A 67 -21.93 -10.58 17.26
N VAL A 68 -22.78 -10.12 16.34
CA VAL A 68 -23.15 -8.71 16.18
C VAL A 68 -24.24 -8.28 17.16
N ALA A 69 -25.19 -9.16 17.48
CA ALA A 69 -26.33 -8.89 18.36
C ALA A 69 -25.99 -8.15 19.68
N PRO A 70 -24.89 -8.46 20.41
CA PRO A 70 -24.49 -7.75 21.63
C PRO A 70 -24.11 -6.27 21.43
N LEU A 71 -23.83 -5.84 20.20
CA LEU A 71 -23.28 -4.51 19.90
C LEU A 71 -24.35 -3.51 19.43
N VAL A 72 -25.57 -3.98 19.21
CA VAL A 72 -26.64 -3.27 18.51
C VAL A 72 -27.96 -3.31 19.29
N ARG A 73 -28.94 -2.48 18.91
CA ARG A 73 -30.26 -2.47 19.56
C ARG A 73 -31.06 -3.69 19.14
N GLU A 74 -31.15 -3.95 17.84
CA GLU A 74 -31.88 -5.06 17.24
C GLU A 74 -31.24 -5.42 15.89
N ILE A 75 -31.19 -6.70 15.57
CA ILE A 75 -30.75 -7.21 14.27
C ILE A 75 -31.85 -8.06 13.63
N VAL A 76 -32.33 -7.64 12.47
CA VAL A 76 -33.23 -8.43 11.62
C VAL A 76 -32.37 -9.29 10.70
N ALA A 77 -32.45 -10.60 10.84
CA ALA A 77 -31.59 -11.56 10.15
C ALA A 77 -32.42 -12.31 9.11
N VAL A 78 -32.15 -12.05 7.82
CA VAL A 78 -32.95 -12.55 6.70
C VAL A 78 -32.16 -13.58 5.91
N ASP A 79 -32.77 -14.73 5.62
CA ASP A 79 -32.21 -15.74 4.72
C ASP A 79 -33.35 -16.48 3.97
N PRO A 80 -33.21 -16.80 2.67
CA PRO A 80 -34.23 -17.53 1.93
C PRO A 80 -34.32 -19.03 2.28
N ALA A 81 -33.30 -19.62 2.90
CA ALA A 81 -33.27 -21.04 3.27
C ALA A 81 -33.93 -21.27 4.65
N HIS A 82 -34.94 -22.14 4.69
CA HIS A 82 -35.66 -22.48 5.91
C HIS A 82 -34.75 -23.19 6.92
N GLY A 83 -33.91 -24.14 6.46
CA GLY A 83 -32.99 -24.87 7.32
C GLY A 83 -31.99 -23.96 8.03
N MET A 84 -31.50 -22.93 7.33
CA MET A 84 -30.60 -21.92 7.88
C MET A 84 -31.26 -21.11 9.00
N ILE A 85 -32.48 -20.61 8.74
CA ILE A 85 -33.26 -19.85 9.73
C ILE A 85 -33.67 -20.71 10.93
N ASP A 86 -34.01 -21.98 10.72
CA ASP A 86 -34.36 -22.89 11.80
C ASP A 86 -33.15 -23.20 12.68
N ALA A 87 -31.95 -23.33 12.10
CA ALA A 87 -30.70 -23.45 12.86
C ALA A 87 -30.41 -22.18 13.69
N LEU A 88 -30.64 -20.97 13.14
CA LEU A 88 -30.52 -19.72 13.89
C LEU A 88 -31.53 -19.66 15.05
N LYS A 89 -32.81 -19.96 14.80
CA LYS A 89 -33.85 -20.00 15.84
C LYS A 89 -33.49 -20.98 16.96
N ALA A 90 -32.96 -22.15 16.63
CA ALA A 90 -32.51 -23.12 17.62
C ALA A 90 -31.43 -22.52 18.54
N LYS A 91 -30.41 -21.85 17.99
CA LYS A 91 -29.36 -21.19 18.78
C LYS A 91 -29.89 -20.05 19.66
N ILE A 92 -30.83 -19.25 19.15
CA ILE A 92 -31.49 -18.19 19.91
C ILE A 92 -32.22 -18.79 21.12
N ASN A 93 -32.96 -19.89 20.91
CA ASN A 93 -33.72 -20.58 21.95
C ASN A 93 -32.81 -21.31 22.97
N ASP A 94 -31.70 -21.91 22.53
CA ASP A 94 -30.74 -22.59 23.41
C ASP A 94 -30.01 -21.60 24.33
N THR A 95 -29.72 -20.40 23.84
CA THR A 95 -29.09 -19.33 24.62
C THR A 95 -30.03 -18.82 25.73
N ALA A 96 -31.36 -18.83 25.49
CA ALA A 96 -32.36 -18.47 26.50
C ALA A 96 -32.50 -19.50 27.64
N ASN A 97 -32.00 -20.73 27.47
CA ASN A 97 -32.05 -21.81 28.46
C ASN A 97 -30.78 -21.94 29.35
N GLY A 98 -29.87 -20.97 29.30
CA GLY A 98 -28.81 -20.80 30.31
C GLY A 98 -27.52 -21.63 30.12
N GLN A 99 -27.22 -22.13 28.92
CA GLN A 99 -25.96 -22.84 28.63
C GLN A 99 -24.99 -22.09 27.69
N GLY A 100 -25.27 -20.83 27.32
CA GLY A 100 -24.40 -20.00 26.47
C GLY A 100 -23.82 -18.78 27.20
N THR A 101 -22.57 -18.40 26.89
CA THR A 101 -21.96 -17.16 27.37
C THR A 101 -22.58 -15.94 26.64
N GLN A 102 -23.20 -15.04 27.41
CA GLN A 102 -23.83 -13.74 27.07
C GLN A 102 -25.32 -13.79 26.64
N ASP A 103 -26.15 -13.18 27.50
CA ASP A 103 -27.62 -13.03 27.49
C ASP A 103 -28.10 -12.03 26.41
N ASN A 104 -27.96 -12.37 25.12
CA ASN A 104 -28.32 -11.46 24.01
C ASN A 104 -29.21 -12.12 22.92
N SER A 105 -30.00 -13.15 23.25
CA SER A 105 -30.96 -13.76 22.29
C SER A 105 -32.23 -12.94 22.06
N ASN A 106 -32.51 -11.94 22.91
CA ASN A 106 -33.78 -11.19 22.88
C ASN A 106 -33.88 -10.10 21.80
N ASN A 107 -32.80 -9.79 21.08
CA ASN A 107 -32.78 -8.70 20.09
C ASN A 107 -32.47 -9.16 18.66
N VAL A 108 -32.61 -10.46 18.38
CA VAL A 108 -32.47 -11.04 17.03
C VAL A 108 -33.84 -11.39 16.47
N VAL A 109 -34.16 -10.90 15.28
CA VAL A 109 -35.42 -11.16 14.57
C VAL A 109 -35.14 -12.00 13.32
N PRO A 110 -35.30 -13.34 13.38
CA PRO A 110 -35.07 -14.21 12.23
C PRO A 110 -36.24 -14.16 11.24
N VAL A 111 -35.94 -14.00 9.95
CA VAL A 111 -36.92 -13.88 8.86
C VAL A 111 -36.52 -14.81 7.71
N CYS A 112 -37.40 -15.76 7.36
CA CYS A 112 -37.17 -16.62 6.19
C CYS A 112 -37.78 -16.00 4.94
N ARG A 113 -36.96 -15.35 4.11
CA ARG A 113 -37.40 -14.61 2.93
C ARG A 113 -36.25 -14.36 1.95
N LEU A 114 -36.52 -14.43 0.65
CA LEU A 114 -35.67 -13.81 -0.35
C LEU A 114 -36.05 -12.32 -0.43
N LEU A 115 -35.18 -11.45 0.05
CA LEU A 115 -35.48 -10.02 0.14
C LEU A 115 -35.20 -9.32 -1.19
N GLU A 116 -36.24 -9.10 -1.99
CA GLU A 116 -36.15 -8.38 -3.27
C GLU A 116 -36.80 -6.98 -3.20
N ASP A 117 -37.70 -6.77 -2.25
CA ASP A 117 -38.45 -5.52 -2.05
C ASP A 117 -38.10 -4.89 -0.68
N PRO A 118 -37.61 -3.63 -0.63
CA PRO A 118 -37.34 -2.94 0.63
C PRO A 118 -38.61 -2.63 1.46
N GLU A 119 -39.80 -2.86 0.90
CA GLU A 119 -41.10 -2.79 1.57
C GLU A 119 -41.74 -4.18 1.78
N ASP A 120 -41.00 -5.29 1.65
CA ASP A 120 -41.54 -6.64 1.85
C ASP A 120 -42.20 -6.76 3.24
N PRO A 121 -43.47 -7.20 3.34
CA PRO A 121 -44.20 -7.34 4.60
C PRO A 121 -43.55 -8.24 5.66
N ALA A 122 -42.61 -9.10 5.26
CA ALA A 122 -41.80 -9.92 6.16
C ALA A 122 -40.82 -9.08 7.00
N LEU A 123 -40.47 -7.86 6.56
CA LEU A 123 -39.71 -6.92 7.38
C LEU A 123 -40.61 -6.28 8.46
N PRO A 124 -40.05 -5.96 9.65
CA PRO A 124 -40.81 -5.31 10.70
C PRO A 124 -41.45 -4.00 10.23
N PRO A 125 -42.68 -3.69 10.65
CA PRO A 125 -43.31 -2.41 10.32
C PRO A 125 -42.54 -1.25 10.96
N HIS A 126 -42.48 -0.10 10.27
CA HIS A 126 -41.90 1.13 10.80
C HIS A 126 -42.65 1.60 12.04
N ASN A 127 -43.98 1.49 12.02
CA ASN A 127 -44.85 1.78 13.15
C ASN A 127 -45.59 0.49 13.59
N PRO A 128 -45.36 -0.03 14.81
CA PRO A 128 -46.06 -1.23 15.31
C PRO A 128 -47.60 -1.11 15.33
N ILE A 129 -48.14 0.11 15.37
CA ILE A 129 -49.60 0.37 15.38
C ILE A 129 -50.21 0.24 13.97
N ASP A 130 -49.38 0.36 12.92
CA ASP A 130 -49.79 0.21 11.52
C ASP A 130 -48.99 -0.94 10.86
N PRO A 131 -49.40 -2.20 11.09
CA PRO A 131 -48.66 -3.36 10.58
C PRO A 131 -48.66 -3.46 9.05
N ASN A 132 -49.57 -2.75 8.37
CA ASN A 132 -49.69 -2.70 6.92
C ASN A 132 -48.99 -1.49 6.29
N GLY A 133 -48.43 -0.58 7.10
CA GLY A 133 -47.73 0.62 6.66
C GLY A 133 -46.34 0.38 6.08
N ALA A 134 -45.52 1.44 6.02
CA ALA A 134 -44.14 1.34 5.53
C ALA A 134 -43.28 0.41 6.42
N ARG A 135 -42.30 -0.26 5.82
CA ARG A 135 -41.37 -1.13 6.54
C ARG A 135 -40.28 -0.31 7.24
N ARG A 136 -39.77 -0.85 8.35
CA ARG A 136 -38.68 -0.25 9.10
C ARG A 136 -37.44 -0.12 8.20
N LYS A 137 -36.74 1.00 8.35
CA LYS A 137 -35.45 1.25 7.70
C LYS A 137 -34.33 1.13 8.72
N PHE A 138 -33.16 0.72 8.26
CA PHE A 138 -32.03 0.29 9.09
C PHE A 138 -30.86 1.27 9.01
N ASP A 139 -30.09 1.38 10.10
CA ASP A 139 -28.91 2.26 10.13
C ASP A 139 -27.68 1.58 9.53
N LEU A 140 -27.62 0.25 9.63
CA LEU A 140 -26.55 -0.57 9.09
C LEU A 140 -27.14 -1.82 8.43
N ILE A 141 -26.68 -2.15 7.24
CA ILE A 141 -26.97 -3.42 6.58
C ILE A 141 -25.68 -4.21 6.45
N LEU A 142 -25.73 -5.49 6.82
CA LEU A 142 -24.64 -6.46 6.70
C LEU A 142 -24.99 -7.52 5.65
N SER A 143 -23.98 -8.02 4.94
CA SER A 143 -24.07 -9.23 4.14
C SER A 143 -22.69 -9.86 4.01
N HIS A 144 -22.59 -11.16 4.22
CA HIS A 144 -21.32 -11.88 4.30
C HIS A 144 -21.35 -13.17 3.48
N LEU A 145 -20.51 -13.25 2.44
CA LEU A 145 -20.40 -14.41 1.54
C LEU A 145 -21.72 -14.80 0.85
N VAL A 146 -22.46 -13.81 0.37
CA VAL A 146 -23.78 -13.99 -0.26
C VAL A 146 -23.80 -13.50 -1.71
N MET A 147 -23.11 -12.39 -1.98
CA MET A 147 -23.23 -11.65 -3.23
C MET A 147 -22.74 -12.48 -4.41
N HIS A 148 -21.75 -13.35 -4.25
CA HIS A 148 -21.31 -14.24 -5.32
C HIS A 148 -22.38 -15.28 -5.78
N HIS A 149 -23.45 -15.45 -5.02
CA HIS A 149 -24.63 -16.26 -5.38
C HIS A 149 -25.81 -15.43 -5.94
N VAL A 150 -25.70 -14.10 -5.98
CA VAL A 150 -26.81 -13.22 -6.39
C VAL A 150 -26.74 -12.93 -7.89
N PRO A 151 -27.71 -13.33 -8.73
CA PRO A 151 -27.59 -13.17 -10.18
C PRO A 151 -27.53 -11.69 -10.61
N ASP A 152 -28.41 -10.86 -10.05
CA ASP A 152 -28.47 -9.41 -10.32
C ASP A 152 -28.03 -8.61 -9.08
N LEU A 153 -26.73 -8.29 -9.03
CA LEU A 153 -26.16 -7.50 -7.95
C LEU A 153 -26.65 -6.05 -7.93
N LYS A 154 -27.02 -5.50 -9.09
CA LYS A 154 -27.53 -4.13 -9.17
C LYS A 154 -28.89 -4.04 -8.50
N ALA A 155 -29.80 -4.97 -8.82
CA ALA A 155 -31.11 -5.07 -8.19
C ALA A 155 -30.97 -5.29 -6.68
N PHE A 156 -30.09 -6.22 -6.27
CA PHE A 156 -29.80 -6.46 -4.85
C PHE A 156 -29.32 -5.20 -4.12
N LEU A 157 -28.35 -4.48 -4.67
CA LEU A 157 -27.84 -3.22 -4.11
C LEU A 157 -28.92 -2.13 -4.05
N CYS A 158 -29.81 -2.04 -5.05
CA CYS A 158 -30.97 -1.14 -5.03
C CYS A 158 -31.91 -1.47 -3.86
N THR A 159 -32.19 -2.75 -3.62
CA THR A 159 -33.00 -3.22 -2.48
C THR A 159 -32.33 -2.85 -1.15
N LEU A 160 -31.02 -3.08 -1.00
CA LEU A 160 -30.28 -2.67 0.20
C LEU A 160 -30.35 -1.15 0.42
N LEU A 161 -30.16 -0.35 -0.63
CA LEU A 161 -30.27 1.11 -0.54
C LEU A 161 -31.69 1.54 -0.11
N GLY A 162 -32.72 0.85 -0.59
CA GLY A 162 -34.12 1.06 -0.21
C GLY A 162 -34.41 0.74 1.26
N CYS A 163 -33.69 -0.21 1.86
CA CYS A 163 -33.80 -0.60 3.27
C CYS A 163 -33.09 0.36 4.24
N LEU A 164 -32.19 1.23 3.77
CA LEU A 164 -31.45 2.14 4.65
C LEU A 164 -32.21 3.40 5.07
N THR A 165 -31.99 3.83 6.31
CA THR A 165 -32.30 5.19 6.76
C THR A 165 -31.43 6.22 6.01
N PRO A 166 -31.85 7.50 5.91
CA PRO A 166 -30.97 8.55 5.43
C PRO A 166 -29.68 8.62 6.26
N GLY A 167 -28.52 8.54 5.62
CA GLY A 167 -27.23 8.49 6.31
C GLY A 167 -26.83 7.12 6.85
N GLY A 168 -27.71 6.11 6.74
CA GLY A 168 -27.40 4.70 7.03
C GLY A 168 -26.34 4.14 6.09
N ARG A 169 -25.77 2.99 6.47
CA ARG A 169 -24.62 2.39 5.80
C ARG A 169 -24.81 0.94 5.45
N VAL A 170 -24.12 0.47 4.41
CA VAL A 170 -23.87 -0.97 4.21
C VAL A 170 -22.46 -1.31 4.68
N ALA A 171 -22.26 -2.55 5.12
CA ALA A 171 -20.94 -3.17 5.29
C ALA A 171 -21.02 -4.60 4.73
N LEU A 172 -20.44 -4.80 3.56
CA LEU A 172 -20.58 -6.03 2.78
C LEU A 172 -19.23 -6.73 2.67
N THR A 173 -19.25 -8.07 2.69
CA THR A 173 -18.05 -8.89 2.56
C THR A 173 -18.28 -10.08 1.64
N ASP A 174 -17.32 -10.36 0.76
CA ASP A 174 -17.36 -11.51 -0.14
C ASP A 174 -15.95 -11.88 -0.66
N PHE A 175 -15.85 -12.91 -1.48
CA PHE A 175 -14.62 -13.34 -2.14
C PHE A 175 -14.17 -12.34 -3.22
N GLU A 176 -12.86 -12.05 -3.26
CA GLU A 176 -12.25 -11.25 -4.34
C GLU A 176 -12.09 -12.10 -5.61
N ASP A 177 -12.31 -11.49 -6.78
CA ASP A 177 -11.99 -12.13 -8.06
C ASP A 177 -10.54 -11.86 -8.45
N PHE A 178 -9.67 -12.84 -8.22
CA PHE A 178 -8.26 -12.80 -8.65
C PHE A 178 -8.01 -13.59 -9.95
N GLY A 179 -9.05 -13.80 -10.76
CA GLY A 179 -8.98 -14.48 -12.04
C GLY A 179 -9.44 -15.95 -12.01
N PRO A 180 -9.08 -16.77 -13.00
CA PRO A 180 -9.64 -18.11 -13.21
C PRO A 180 -9.53 -19.06 -12.00
N GLU A 181 -8.55 -18.82 -11.13
CA GLU A 181 -8.30 -19.60 -9.93
C GLU A 181 -9.33 -19.36 -8.81
N ALA A 182 -10.08 -18.26 -8.85
CA ALA A 182 -11.16 -17.97 -7.90
C ALA A 182 -12.26 -19.06 -7.91
N ILE A 183 -12.40 -19.83 -9.00
CA ILE A 183 -13.33 -20.98 -9.05
C ILE A 183 -13.14 -21.96 -7.88
N LYS A 184 -11.93 -22.01 -7.30
CA LYS A 184 -11.57 -22.90 -6.19
C LYS A 184 -12.19 -22.52 -4.85
N PHE A 185 -12.80 -21.34 -4.72
CA PHE A 185 -13.61 -21.02 -3.53
C PHE A 185 -14.75 -22.00 -3.32
N HIS A 186 -15.20 -22.65 -4.41
CA HIS A 186 -16.20 -23.70 -4.38
C HIS A 186 -15.61 -25.00 -4.95
N PRO A 187 -15.77 -26.16 -4.29
CA PRO A 187 -15.43 -27.42 -4.92
C PRO A 187 -16.34 -27.64 -6.15
N PRO A 188 -15.90 -28.40 -7.18
CA PRO A 188 -16.69 -28.62 -8.39
C PRO A 188 -18.12 -29.14 -8.15
N SER A 189 -18.33 -29.90 -7.08
CA SER A 189 -19.65 -30.40 -6.67
C SER A 189 -20.61 -29.35 -6.11
N LYS A 190 -20.13 -28.12 -5.84
CA LYS A 190 -20.90 -27.00 -5.26
C LYS A 190 -20.92 -25.76 -6.17
N LEU A 191 -20.59 -25.91 -7.45
CA LEU A 191 -20.64 -24.81 -8.42
C LEU A 191 -22.07 -24.50 -8.88
N ASP A 192 -23.00 -25.45 -8.73
CA ASP A 192 -24.41 -25.22 -9.09
C ASP A 192 -25.04 -24.17 -8.15
N GLY A 193 -25.58 -23.10 -8.73
CA GLY A 193 -26.07 -21.92 -8.00
C GLY A 193 -25.00 -20.91 -7.56
N VAL A 194 -23.75 -21.01 -8.07
CA VAL A 194 -22.72 -19.96 -7.94
C VAL A 194 -22.76 -19.08 -9.19
N GLU A 195 -23.09 -17.80 -9.03
CA GLU A 195 -23.26 -16.85 -10.15
C GLU A 195 -21.92 -16.25 -10.60
N ARG A 196 -20.97 -16.17 -9.67
CA ARG A 196 -19.59 -15.71 -9.91
C ARG A 196 -18.66 -16.27 -8.85
N HIS A 197 -17.38 -16.40 -9.17
CA HIS A 197 -16.42 -17.04 -8.28
C HIS A 197 -15.70 -16.05 -7.35
N GLY A 198 -15.80 -14.76 -7.64
CA GLY A 198 -15.39 -13.66 -6.79
C GLY A 198 -16.02 -12.38 -7.34
N ILE A 199 -15.71 -11.25 -6.73
CA ILE A 199 -16.18 -9.96 -7.20
C ILE A 199 -14.99 -9.01 -7.29
N PRO A 200 -14.68 -8.46 -8.47
CA PRO A 200 -13.60 -7.49 -8.61
C PRO A 200 -13.93 -6.21 -7.82
N ALA A 201 -13.03 -5.79 -6.92
CA ALA A 201 -13.25 -4.66 -6.02
C ALA A 201 -13.66 -3.36 -6.76
N ARG A 202 -12.94 -2.99 -7.84
CA ARG A 202 -13.23 -1.77 -8.62
C ARG A 202 -14.61 -1.82 -9.29
N TRP A 203 -14.99 -2.98 -9.83
CA TRP A 203 -16.28 -3.15 -10.48
C TRP A 203 -17.43 -2.98 -9.49
N MET A 204 -17.30 -3.57 -8.30
CA MET A 204 -18.31 -3.41 -7.26
C MET A 204 -18.37 -1.97 -6.73
N GLU A 205 -17.24 -1.27 -6.64
CA GLU A 205 -17.21 0.15 -6.26
C GLU A 205 -18.00 1.01 -7.24
N ASP A 206 -17.76 0.84 -8.54
CA ASP A 206 -18.47 1.57 -9.58
C ASP A 206 -19.95 1.23 -9.59
N LEU A 207 -20.31 -0.04 -9.44
CA LEU A 207 -21.70 -0.48 -9.36
C LEU A 207 -22.45 0.11 -8.15
N MET A 208 -21.80 0.17 -6.98
CA MET A 208 -22.38 0.79 -5.78
C MET A 208 -22.58 2.30 -5.98
N LYS A 209 -21.63 3.00 -6.60
CA LYS A 209 -21.75 4.41 -6.95
C LYS A 209 -22.89 4.65 -7.95
N GLU A 210 -23.01 3.78 -8.96
CA GLU A 210 -24.08 3.84 -9.97
C GLU A 210 -25.46 3.68 -9.33
N VAL A 211 -25.62 2.75 -8.38
CA VAL A 211 -26.87 2.54 -7.63
C VAL A 211 -27.21 3.74 -6.73
N GLY A 212 -26.22 4.57 -6.38
CA GLY A 212 -26.41 5.81 -5.63
C GLY A 212 -25.87 5.81 -4.20
N PHE A 213 -25.03 4.84 -3.85
CA PHE A 213 -24.27 4.88 -2.62
C PHE A 213 -23.16 5.94 -2.68
N GLN A 214 -22.85 6.56 -1.54
CA GLN A 214 -21.80 7.59 -1.38
C GLN A 214 -20.75 7.13 -0.38
N ASP A 215 -19.59 7.80 -0.31
CA ASP A 215 -18.49 7.44 0.60
C ASP A 215 -18.09 5.96 0.51
N VAL A 216 -18.12 5.39 -0.70
CA VAL A 216 -17.81 3.98 -0.94
C VAL A 216 -16.33 3.76 -0.63
N LYS A 217 -16.02 2.88 0.31
CA LYS A 217 -14.66 2.48 0.67
C LYS A 217 -14.51 0.98 0.51
N PHE A 218 -13.55 0.58 -0.32
CA PHE A 218 -13.11 -0.80 -0.49
C PHE A 218 -11.81 -1.05 0.28
N ILE A 219 -11.77 -2.16 1.01
CA ILE A 219 -10.56 -2.64 1.67
C ILE A 219 -10.35 -4.09 1.20
N PRO A 220 -9.40 -4.35 0.28
CA PRO A 220 -9.01 -5.71 -0.05
C PRO A 220 -8.26 -6.32 1.15
N LYS A 221 -8.70 -7.49 1.59
CA LYS A 221 -7.92 -8.40 2.44
C LYS A 221 -7.69 -9.68 1.64
N GLU A 222 -6.56 -10.34 1.85
CA GLU A 222 -5.98 -11.39 0.97
C GLU A 222 -6.92 -12.48 0.42
N LEU A 223 -8.12 -12.71 0.99
CA LEU A 223 -9.15 -13.61 0.44
C LEU A 223 -10.62 -13.07 0.53
N HIS A 224 -10.83 -11.84 1.00
CA HIS A 224 -12.16 -11.21 1.14
C HIS A 224 -12.11 -9.70 0.90
N TYR A 225 -13.10 -9.13 0.21
CA TYR A 225 -13.24 -7.66 0.17
C TYR A 225 -14.22 -7.16 1.23
N PHE A 226 -14.03 -5.91 1.65
CA PHE A 226 -14.89 -5.21 2.58
C PHE A 226 -15.34 -3.88 1.95
N SER A 227 -16.65 -3.67 1.79
CA SER A 227 -17.20 -2.40 1.27
C SER A 227 -18.06 -1.71 2.30
N THR A 228 -17.77 -0.44 2.62
CA THR A 228 -18.75 0.41 3.33
C THR A 228 -19.21 1.54 2.44
N ALA A 229 -20.50 1.83 2.49
CA ALA A 229 -21.05 2.96 1.75
C ALA A 229 -22.25 3.56 2.47
N LYS A 230 -22.53 4.84 2.22
CA LYS A 230 -23.52 5.66 2.93
C LYS A 230 -24.64 6.09 1.99
N LYS A 231 -25.88 6.04 2.46
CA LYS A 231 -27.04 6.62 1.77
C LYS A 231 -27.02 8.15 1.91
N ARG A 232 -27.20 8.87 0.80
CA ARG A 232 -27.28 10.35 0.77
C ARG A 232 -28.31 10.89 1.77
N THR A 233 -27.92 11.87 2.60
CA THR A 233 -28.87 12.67 3.40
C THR A 233 -29.50 13.74 2.50
N PRO A 234 -30.83 13.85 2.39
CA PRO A 234 -31.45 14.92 1.60
C PRO A 234 -31.11 16.30 2.20
N LYS A 235 -30.64 17.25 1.38
CA LYS A 235 -30.75 18.68 1.71
C LYS A 235 -32.21 19.09 1.50
N PRO A 236 -32.85 19.88 2.39
CA PRO A 236 -34.18 20.39 2.13
C PRO A 236 -34.09 21.37 0.95
N LEU A 237 -34.80 21.06 -0.14
CA LEU A 237 -34.97 21.95 -1.28
C LEU A 237 -36.47 22.25 -1.47
N PRO A 238 -36.82 23.47 -1.91
CA PRO A 238 -38.20 23.95 -1.95
C PRO A 238 -39.01 23.24 -3.03
N ARG A 239 -40.31 23.09 -2.76
CA ARG A 239 -41.31 22.48 -3.64
C ARG A 239 -41.31 23.13 -5.03
N ASN A 240 -41.34 22.32 -6.09
CA ASN A 240 -42.23 22.57 -7.22
C ASN A 240 -42.47 21.33 -8.10
N ASN A 241 -43.69 21.32 -8.66
CA ASN A 241 -44.38 20.24 -9.37
C ASN A 241 -43.90 20.04 -10.83
N SER A 242 -44.28 18.87 -11.37
CA SER A 242 -44.54 18.48 -12.79
C SER A 242 -43.68 17.30 -13.26
N THR A 243 -44.22 16.07 -13.19
CA THR A 243 -44.92 15.26 -14.21
C THR A 243 -44.00 14.47 -15.17
N GLU A 244 -44.19 13.15 -15.07
CA GLU A 244 -43.71 11.99 -15.83
C GLU A 244 -43.46 12.16 -17.34
N THR A 245 -42.54 11.35 -17.88
CA THR A 245 -42.87 10.31 -18.87
C THR A 245 -41.73 9.31 -19.07
N SER A 246 -42.10 8.03 -19.05
CA SER A 246 -41.32 6.83 -19.37
C SER A 246 -41.09 6.65 -20.86
N LEU A 247 -40.03 5.94 -21.26
CA LEU A 247 -40.03 4.96 -22.36
C LEU A 247 -38.73 4.14 -22.32
N GLY A 248 -38.86 2.81 -22.27
CA GLY A 248 -37.76 1.83 -22.35
C GLY A 248 -37.46 1.39 -23.81
N PRO A 249 -36.91 0.18 -24.00
CA PRO A 249 -35.53 -0.02 -24.48
C PRO A 249 -35.45 -0.76 -25.83
N ASN A 250 -34.26 -0.82 -26.45
CA ASN A 250 -33.96 -1.86 -27.46
C ASN A 250 -32.44 -2.05 -27.71
N LEU A 251 -32.02 -3.32 -27.54
CA LEU A 251 -31.17 -4.17 -28.41
C LEU A 251 -29.83 -3.55 -28.91
N ILE A 252 -28.69 -4.25 -28.86
CA ILE A 252 -28.38 -5.50 -29.57
C ILE A 252 -27.17 -6.18 -28.89
N ALA A 253 -27.25 -7.51 -28.77
CA ALA A 253 -26.15 -8.40 -28.44
C ALA A 253 -25.40 -8.80 -29.73
N GLU A 254 -24.08 -9.00 -29.64
CA GLU A 254 -23.36 -9.87 -30.60
C GLU A 254 -22.41 -10.82 -29.87
N ASP A 255 -22.63 -12.10 -30.19
CA ASP A 255 -21.92 -13.32 -29.84
C ASP A 255 -20.48 -13.35 -30.35
N TRP A 256 -19.56 -13.90 -29.55
CA TRP A 256 -18.50 -14.79 -30.05
C TRP A 256 -18.47 -16.07 -29.23
N SER A 257 -19.12 -17.10 -29.78
CA SER A 257 -19.03 -18.49 -29.36
C SER A 257 -17.76 -19.15 -29.91
N ALA A 258 -16.98 -19.82 -29.06
CA ALA A 258 -16.17 -20.98 -29.45
C ALA A 258 -15.99 -21.93 -28.25
N SER A 259 -16.59 -23.12 -28.36
CA SER A 259 -16.50 -24.24 -27.42
C SER A 259 -15.33 -25.19 -27.83
N PRO A 260 -15.11 -26.36 -27.18
CA PRO A 260 -14.01 -26.57 -26.24
C PRO A 260 -13.05 -27.70 -26.68
N THR A 261 -11.89 -27.82 -26.03
CA THR A 261 -11.17 -29.10 -25.92
C THR A 261 -10.76 -29.40 -24.48
N PRO A 262 -10.91 -30.64 -24.01
CA PRO A 262 -10.84 -30.99 -22.59
C PRO A 262 -9.47 -31.54 -22.18
N ARG A 263 -9.16 -31.44 -20.87
CA ARG A 263 -8.40 -32.42 -20.05
C ARG A 263 -8.27 -31.83 -18.63
N LEU A 264 -8.94 -32.36 -17.60
CA LEU A 264 -8.72 -33.62 -16.83
C LEU A 264 -8.01 -33.35 -15.49
N MET A 265 -8.71 -33.66 -14.40
CA MET A 265 -8.32 -33.57 -12.98
C MET A 265 -6.98 -34.22 -12.58
N PRO A 266 -6.36 -33.82 -11.45
CA PRO A 266 -5.47 -34.68 -10.68
C PRO A 266 -6.18 -35.75 -9.88
N SER A 267 -6.08 -36.97 -10.39
CA SER A 267 -5.76 -38.12 -9.55
C SER A 267 -4.26 -38.07 -9.14
N PRO A 268 -3.70 -39.06 -8.42
CA PRO A 268 -2.31 -39.09 -7.91
C PRO A 268 -1.17 -38.95 -8.95
N HIS A 269 -1.46 -38.64 -10.22
CA HIS A 269 -0.51 -38.46 -11.31
C HIS A 269 0.07 -37.03 -11.46
N TYR A 270 -0.31 -36.03 -10.66
CA TYR A 270 0.15 -34.65 -10.89
C TYR A 270 1.60 -34.35 -10.47
N LEU A 271 2.17 -35.13 -9.54
CA LEU A 271 3.63 -35.11 -9.35
C LEU A 271 4.36 -35.55 -10.63
N ALA A 272 3.78 -36.49 -11.41
CA ALA A 272 4.33 -36.88 -12.70
C ALA A 272 4.15 -35.81 -13.79
N ALA A 273 3.21 -34.86 -13.65
CA ALA A 273 2.99 -33.78 -14.61
C ALA A 273 4.02 -32.64 -14.46
N LEU A 274 4.38 -32.26 -13.23
CA LEU A 274 5.49 -31.34 -12.97
C LEU A 274 6.83 -31.95 -13.40
N GLU A 275 6.99 -33.27 -13.21
CA GLU A 275 8.17 -34.01 -13.70
C GLU A 275 8.28 -34.10 -15.23
N LEU A 276 7.27 -33.69 -16.00
CA LEU A 276 7.30 -33.65 -17.48
C LEU A 276 7.56 -32.26 -18.06
N LEU A 277 7.39 -31.18 -17.27
CA LEU A 277 7.66 -29.82 -17.74
C LEU A 277 9.16 -29.59 -17.92
N PRO A 278 9.63 -28.81 -18.91
CA PRO A 278 11.03 -28.39 -19.01
C PRO A 278 11.48 -27.57 -17.78
N ASN A 279 12.78 -27.60 -17.47
CA ASN A 279 13.33 -26.89 -16.30
C ASN A 279 13.08 -25.38 -16.40
N GLU A 280 13.10 -24.82 -17.61
CA GLU A 280 12.90 -23.39 -17.88
C GLU A 280 11.47 -22.96 -17.50
N VAL A 281 10.48 -23.79 -17.82
CA VAL A 281 9.07 -23.54 -17.50
C VAL A 281 8.84 -23.66 -16.00
N LEU A 282 9.43 -24.69 -15.37
CA LEU A 282 9.39 -24.84 -13.92
C LEU A 282 10.06 -23.66 -13.21
N HIS A 283 11.18 -23.16 -13.74
CA HIS A 283 11.86 -22.00 -13.18
C HIS A 283 10.98 -20.74 -13.25
N LEU A 284 10.27 -20.50 -14.36
CA LEU A 284 9.32 -19.40 -14.48
C LEU A 284 8.16 -19.54 -13.50
N ILE A 285 7.54 -20.72 -13.43
CA ILE A 285 6.44 -21.01 -12.49
C ILE A 285 6.89 -20.78 -11.05
N LEU A 286 8.03 -21.35 -10.67
CA LEU A 286 8.54 -21.24 -9.32
C LEU A 286 9.01 -19.83 -8.98
N GLY A 287 9.48 -19.06 -9.97
CA GLY A 287 9.79 -17.65 -9.83
C GLY A 287 8.60 -16.81 -9.35
N HIS A 288 7.36 -17.19 -9.68
CA HIS A 288 6.19 -16.48 -9.15
C HIS A 288 6.02 -16.61 -7.63
N PHE A 289 6.66 -17.59 -6.97
CA PHE A 289 6.67 -17.69 -5.51
C PHE A 289 7.80 -16.89 -4.86
N CYS A 290 8.53 -16.07 -5.62
CA CYS A 290 9.62 -15.24 -5.12
C CYS A 290 9.31 -13.76 -5.39
N ALA A 291 9.18 -12.95 -4.34
CA ALA A 291 8.94 -11.50 -4.47
C ALA A 291 9.97 -10.80 -5.38
N HIS A 292 11.24 -11.23 -5.35
CA HIS A 292 12.26 -10.72 -6.27
C HIS A 292 11.89 -10.99 -7.74
N CYS A 293 11.50 -12.20 -8.09
CA CYS A 293 11.19 -12.55 -9.49
C CYS A 293 9.88 -11.92 -9.99
N ARG A 294 8.98 -11.53 -9.09
CA ARG A 294 7.74 -10.81 -9.43
C ARG A 294 7.95 -9.32 -9.70
N GLY A 295 9.13 -8.77 -9.41
CA GLY A 295 9.38 -7.33 -9.55
C GLY A 295 8.77 -6.47 -8.44
N GLU A 296 8.28 -7.07 -7.34
CA GLU A 296 7.65 -6.39 -6.20
C GLU A 296 8.69 -5.69 -5.29
N HIS A 297 9.75 -5.14 -5.88
CA HIS A 297 10.91 -4.63 -5.15
C HIS A 297 10.64 -3.34 -4.38
N GLN A 298 9.73 -2.51 -4.88
CA GLN A 298 9.54 -1.12 -4.43
C GLN A 298 8.36 -0.93 -3.45
N GLN A 299 7.39 -1.85 -3.44
CA GLN A 299 6.22 -1.75 -2.57
C GLN A 299 6.38 -2.43 -1.20
N MET A 300 7.42 -3.24 -1.02
CA MET A 300 7.56 -4.06 0.17
C MET A 300 8.57 -3.47 1.16
N SER A 301 8.14 -2.43 1.89
CA SER A 301 8.68 -2.25 3.24
C SER A 301 8.34 -3.51 4.04
N PRO A 302 9.27 -4.08 4.81
CA PRO A 302 8.95 -5.18 5.69
C PRO A 302 7.96 -4.83 6.82
N ILE A 303 7.44 -3.59 6.85
CA ILE A 303 6.62 -3.02 7.92
C ILE A 303 5.37 -2.37 7.32
N ASP A 304 4.31 -3.17 7.15
CA ASP A 304 2.95 -2.62 7.19
C ASP A 304 2.35 -2.88 8.57
N HIS A 305 2.87 -2.16 9.57
CA HIS A 305 2.24 -2.07 10.89
C HIS A 305 2.17 -0.61 11.32
N SER A 306 1.00 -0.03 11.08
CA SER A 306 0.54 1.27 11.59
C SER A 306 0.34 1.31 13.12
N SER A 307 1.12 0.58 13.92
CA SER A 307 0.81 0.35 15.36
C SER A 307 1.96 0.57 16.34
N PHE A 308 3.07 1.19 15.93
CA PHE A 308 4.16 1.57 16.85
C PHE A 308 4.41 3.08 16.83
N GLY A 309 3.37 3.86 17.11
CA GLY A 309 3.48 5.27 17.46
C GLY A 309 2.93 5.47 18.87
N HIS A 310 3.77 5.96 19.78
CA HIS A 310 3.47 6.20 21.19
C HIS A 310 2.17 6.99 21.44
N ILE A 311 1.08 6.29 21.75
CA ILE A 311 0.06 6.71 22.70
C ILE A 311 -0.05 5.55 23.70
N PRO A 312 -0.04 5.76 25.03
CA PRO A 312 -0.32 4.70 25.99
C PRO A 312 -1.80 4.34 25.90
N CYS A 313 -2.18 3.61 24.86
CA CYS A 313 -3.46 2.96 24.71
C CYS A 313 -3.20 1.45 24.79
N PRO A 314 -3.97 0.68 25.57
CA PRO A 314 -3.75 -0.75 25.73
C PRO A 314 -4.22 -1.47 24.46
N ALA A 315 -3.39 -1.47 23.43
CA ALA A 315 -3.55 -2.36 22.30
C ALA A 315 -3.23 -3.80 22.76
N PRO A 316 -3.95 -4.83 22.27
CA PRO A 316 -3.61 -6.21 22.55
C PRO A 316 -2.18 -6.48 22.07
N GLN A 317 -1.38 -7.19 22.86
CA GLN A 317 -0.08 -7.64 22.38
C GLN A 317 -0.28 -8.57 21.17
N PRO A 318 0.50 -8.43 20.09
CA PRO A 318 0.41 -9.32 18.93
C PRO A 318 0.69 -10.78 19.34
N ASP A 319 0.12 -11.75 18.63
CA ASP A 319 0.31 -13.18 18.92
C ASP A 319 1.77 -13.59 18.60
N PRO A 320 2.58 -14.04 19.57
CA PRO A 320 3.97 -14.47 19.34
C PRO A 320 4.14 -15.62 18.33
N ASN A 321 3.05 -16.25 17.87
CA ASN A 321 3.06 -17.27 16.83
C ASN A 321 2.71 -16.76 15.41
N GLU A 322 2.43 -15.46 15.24
CA GLU A 322 2.13 -14.87 13.93
C GLU A 322 3.40 -14.82 13.05
N ARG A 323 3.33 -15.44 11.87
CA ARG A 323 4.46 -15.51 10.91
C ARG A 323 4.60 -14.20 10.17
N THR A 324 5.82 -13.80 9.86
CA THR A 324 6.06 -12.61 9.04
C THR A 324 5.74 -12.88 7.57
N TRP A 325 5.47 -11.82 6.81
CA TRP A 325 5.22 -11.92 5.37
C TRP A 325 6.39 -12.58 4.63
N TYR A 326 7.63 -12.38 5.07
CA TYR A 326 8.82 -12.99 4.47
C TYR A 326 8.88 -14.51 4.72
N ALA A 327 8.53 -14.94 5.94
CA ALA A 327 8.39 -16.36 6.25
C ALA A 327 7.23 -17.01 5.48
N ALA A 328 6.18 -16.25 5.16
CA ALA A 328 5.08 -16.70 4.32
C ALA A 328 5.51 -16.81 2.84
N ASP A 329 6.19 -15.81 2.29
CA ASP A 329 6.69 -15.79 0.89
C ASP A 329 7.67 -16.95 0.63
N CYS A 330 8.59 -17.22 1.58
CA CYS A 330 9.55 -18.32 1.46
C CYS A 330 8.92 -19.73 1.60
N ARG A 331 7.70 -19.84 2.16
CA ARG A 331 7.12 -21.12 2.59
C ARG A 331 6.86 -22.06 1.42
N ASP A 332 6.34 -21.54 0.32
CA ASP A 332 5.91 -22.35 -0.82
C ASP A 332 7.12 -22.90 -1.57
N LEU A 333 8.16 -22.08 -1.76
CA LEU A 333 9.45 -22.52 -2.30
C LEU A 333 10.14 -23.53 -1.38
N TYR A 334 10.16 -23.30 -0.07
CA TYR A 334 10.72 -24.25 0.89
C TYR A 334 9.98 -25.60 0.86
N SER A 335 8.63 -25.58 0.85
CA SER A 335 7.81 -26.78 0.76
C SER A 335 8.03 -27.52 -0.56
N THR A 336 8.23 -26.78 -1.65
CA THR A 336 8.54 -27.33 -2.97
C THR A 336 9.91 -28.02 -3.00
N CYS A 337 10.91 -27.45 -2.33
CA CYS A 337 12.22 -28.08 -2.16
C CYS A 337 12.15 -29.43 -1.44
N LEU A 338 11.16 -29.63 -0.56
CA LEU A 338 10.98 -30.90 0.16
C LEU A 338 10.20 -31.96 -0.63
N ALA A 339 9.55 -31.57 -1.73
CA ALA A 339 8.63 -32.44 -2.46
C ALA A 339 9.35 -33.43 -3.40
N SER A 340 10.43 -33.04 -4.09
CA SER A 340 11.23 -33.92 -4.94
C SER A 340 12.63 -33.37 -5.19
N ARG A 341 13.58 -34.23 -5.60
CA ARG A 341 14.96 -33.79 -5.93
C ARG A 341 15.00 -32.85 -7.14
N ARG A 342 14.22 -33.12 -8.18
CA ARG A 342 14.17 -32.27 -9.36
C ARG A 342 13.62 -30.87 -9.04
N LEU A 343 12.54 -30.82 -8.26
CA LEU A 343 11.97 -29.55 -7.82
C LEU A 343 12.88 -28.82 -6.85
N HIS A 344 13.56 -29.55 -5.96
CA HIS A 344 14.62 -29.01 -5.11
C HIS A 344 15.70 -28.29 -5.92
N ASP A 345 16.24 -28.93 -6.96
CA ASP A 345 17.35 -28.37 -7.75
C ASP A 345 16.95 -27.08 -8.50
N ILE A 346 15.65 -26.87 -8.77
CA ILE A 346 15.13 -25.67 -9.43
C ILE A 346 14.66 -24.61 -8.43
N ALA A 347 13.94 -25.02 -7.37
CA ALA A 347 13.36 -24.12 -6.38
C ALA A 347 14.39 -23.60 -5.39
N GLN A 348 15.43 -24.37 -5.05
CA GLN A 348 16.44 -23.97 -4.07
C GLN A 348 17.19 -22.70 -4.49
N PRO A 349 17.70 -22.55 -5.73
CA PRO A 349 18.29 -21.28 -6.14
C PRO A 349 17.32 -20.10 -6.03
N ILE A 350 16.05 -20.29 -6.41
CA ILE A 350 15.01 -19.26 -6.37
C ILE A 350 14.69 -18.84 -4.92
N LEU A 351 14.63 -19.80 -4.00
CA LEU A 351 14.44 -19.55 -2.56
C LEU A 351 15.52 -18.62 -1.99
N PHE A 352 16.73 -18.65 -2.55
CA PHE A 352 17.85 -17.84 -2.11
C PHE A 352 17.98 -16.51 -2.85
N HIS A 353 17.13 -16.19 -3.84
CA HIS A 353 17.19 -14.92 -4.57
C HIS A 353 17.10 -13.69 -3.65
N GLN A 354 16.41 -13.81 -2.52
CA GLN A 354 16.29 -12.75 -1.53
C GLN A 354 16.65 -13.26 -0.15
N PHE A 355 17.44 -12.47 0.59
CA PHE A 355 17.73 -12.73 2.00
C PHE A 355 17.40 -11.48 2.84
N ILE A 356 16.48 -11.62 3.79
CA ILE A 356 16.04 -10.54 4.68
C ILE A 356 16.38 -10.88 6.14
N PRO A 357 17.65 -10.71 6.56
CA PRO A 357 18.07 -10.98 7.93
C PRO A 357 17.33 -10.10 8.93
N GLY A 358 16.68 -10.74 9.91
CA GLY A 358 16.10 -10.09 11.08
C GLY A 358 14.61 -9.75 11.03
N TYR A 359 13.90 -10.15 9.98
CA TYR A 359 12.45 -9.90 9.82
C TYR A 359 11.59 -11.17 9.87
N ASP A 360 12.06 -12.22 10.52
CA ASP A 360 11.41 -13.54 10.49
C ASP A 360 10.46 -13.79 11.68
N TYR A 361 10.29 -12.81 12.58
CA TYR A 361 9.41 -12.97 13.76
C TYR A 361 8.57 -11.73 14.03
N GLY A 362 7.25 -11.93 14.03
CA GLY A 362 6.34 -10.98 14.62
C GLY A 362 6.68 -10.75 16.09
N VAL A 363 6.30 -9.58 16.59
CA VAL A 363 5.97 -9.33 18.00
C VAL A 363 7.05 -8.69 18.89
N SER A 364 8.35 -8.72 18.58
CA SER A 364 9.31 -7.98 19.43
C SER A 364 10.71 -7.83 18.83
N VAL A 365 11.29 -6.62 18.89
CA VAL A 365 12.74 -6.37 18.67
C VAL A 365 13.61 -7.35 19.49
N LEU A 366 13.13 -7.79 20.65
CA LEU A 366 13.81 -8.75 21.52
C LEU A 366 13.73 -10.20 21.05
N ALA A 367 12.63 -10.57 20.38
CA ALA A 367 12.48 -11.91 19.78
C ALA A 367 13.32 -12.02 18.51
N ALA A 368 13.42 -10.93 17.73
CA ALA A 368 14.34 -10.81 16.61
C ALA A 368 15.80 -10.97 17.08
N CYS A 369 16.25 -10.16 18.04
CA CYS A 369 17.65 -10.19 18.52
C CYS A 369 18.07 -11.53 19.17
N ARG A 370 17.16 -12.31 19.78
CA ARG A 370 17.48 -13.62 20.38
C ARG A 370 17.68 -14.77 19.40
N LYS A 371 17.12 -14.70 18.18
CA LYS A 371 17.22 -15.77 17.16
C LYS A 371 18.16 -15.45 15.99
N TRP A 372 18.63 -14.21 15.96
CA TRP A 372 19.67 -13.71 15.07
C TRP A 372 20.94 -14.57 15.03
N ASN A 373 21.37 -15.06 16.20
CA ASN A 373 22.58 -15.88 16.34
C ASN A 373 22.55 -17.13 15.44
N GLY A 374 21.39 -17.79 15.33
CA GLY A 374 21.24 -19.00 14.50
C GLY A 374 21.08 -18.72 13.01
N GLN A 375 20.27 -17.72 12.62
CA GLN A 375 19.92 -17.49 11.21
C GLN A 375 21.03 -16.81 10.41
N LEU A 376 21.67 -15.76 10.96
CA LEU A 376 22.79 -15.10 10.27
C LEU A 376 24.00 -16.02 10.18
N ALA A 377 24.37 -16.70 11.27
CA ALA A 377 25.48 -17.65 11.25
C ALA A 377 25.18 -18.82 10.31
N SER A 378 23.95 -19.36 10.28
CA SER A 378 23.57 -20.42 9.34
C SER A 378 23.56 -19.94 7.89
N PHE A 379 23.10 -18.71 7.64
CA PHE A 379 23.13 -18.13 6.30
C PHE A 379 24.57 -17.90 5.85
N MET A 380 25.40 -17.22 6.65
CA MET A 380 26.82 -17.00 6.40
C MET A 380 27.55 -18.32 6.16
N ARG A 381 27.26 -19.35 6.97
CA ARG A 381 27.78 -20.71 6.77
C ARG A 381 27.36 -21.29 5.43
N THR A 382 26.09 -21.12 5.08
CA THR A 382 25.53 -21.62 3.83
C THR A 382 26.20 -20.93 2.64
N VAL A 383 26.25 -19.60 2.59
CA VAL A 383 26.83 -18.88 1.45
C VAL A 383 28.35 -19.07 1.34
N ALA A 384 29.06 -19.16 2.47
CA ALA A 384 30.50 -19.46 2.47
C ALA A 384 30.81 -20.90 2.01
N GLN A 385 29.92 -21.87 2.26
CA GLN A 385 30.13 -23.28 1.89
C GLN A 385 29.49 -23.66 0.55
N ARG A 386 28.48 -22.92 0.09
CA ARG A 386 27.70 -23.16 -1.13
C ARG A 386 27.73 -21.93 -2.02
N GLN A 387 28.85 -21.76 -2.72
CA GLN A 387 29.05 -20.66 -3.67
C GLN A 387 27.99 -20.62 -4.79
N ASP A 388 27.42 -21.77 -5.14
CA ASP A 388 26.30 -21.86 -6.09
C ASP A 388 25.03 -21.16 -5.58
N LEU A 389 24.72 -21.30 -4.28
CA LEU A 389 23.59 -20.62 -3.65
C LEU A 389 23.91 -19.16 -3.38
N ALA A 390 25.15 -18.86 -3.00
CA ALA A 390 25.61 -17.49 -2.79
C ALA A 390 25.51 -16.65 -4.08
N ALA A 391 25.84 -17.26 -5.23
CA ALA A 391 25.68 -16.64 -6.55
C ALA A 391 24.21 -16.45 -6.96
N ALA A 392 23.28 -17.22 -6.38
CA ALA A 392 21.85 -17.06 -6.63
C ALA A 392 21.25 -15.87 -5.85
N VAL A 393 21.89 -15.41 -4.77
CA VAL A 393 21.38 -14.26 -3.99
C VAL A 393 21.47 -12.98 -4.82
N LYS A 394 20.30 -12.40 -5.10
CA LYS A 394 20.15 -11.17 -5.89
C LYS A 394 19.86 -9.95 -5.03
N ARG A 395 19.20 -10.15 -3.89
CA ARG A 395 18.78 -9.07 -2.99
C ARG A 395 19.09 -9.38 -1.53
N ILE A 396 19.61 -8.39 -0.82
CA ILE A 396 19.65 -8.42 0.64
C ILE A 396 18.99 -7.18 1.25
N PHE A 397 18.33 -7.36 2.39
CA PHE A 397 17.85 -6.28 3.22
C PHE A 397 18.47 -6.37 4.61
N VAL A 398 19.12 -5.32 5.07
CA VAL A 398 19.77 -5.28 6.38
C VAL A 398 18.94 -4.50 7.39
N HIS A 399 18.48 -5.17 8.46
CA HIS A 399 17.80 -4.54 9.60
C HIS A 399 18.80 -3.71 10.44
N PRO A 400 18.42 -2.53 11.00
CA PRO A 400 19.32 -1.67 11.76
C PRO A 400 19.92 -2.33 13.00
N SER A 401 19.13 -3.16 13.69
CA SER A 401 19.59 -3.95 14.84
C SER A 401 20.67 -5.00 14.51
N LEU A 402 21.02 -5.23 13.23
CA LEU A 402 22.24 -5.96 12.86
C LEU A 402 23.49 -5.24 13.37
N LEU A 403 23.50 -3.92 13.23
CA LEU A 403 24.69 -3.11 13.44
C LEU A 403 24.75 -2.54 14.86
N GLU A 404 23.59 -2.41 15.53
CA GLU A 404 23.38 -1.82 16.86
C GLU A 404 24.26 -2.41 17.99
N PRO A 405 24.44 -3.73 18.10
CA PRO A 405 25.16 -4.28 19.24
C PRO A 405 26.68 -4.02 19.22
N PHE A 406 27.20 -3.47 18.11
CA PHE A 406 28.60 -3.17 17.89
C PHE A 406 28.95 -1.69 18.10
N GLN A 407 28.03 -0.89 18.67
CA GLN A 407 28.10 0.58 18.62
C GLN A 407 28.45 1.27 19.96
N SER A 408 28.09 0.74 21.14
CA SER A 408 28.63 1.25 22.42
C SER A 408 28.41 0.33 23.63
N ALA A 409 29.38 0.30 24.55
CA ALA A 409 29.30 -0.41 25.84
C ALA A 409 28.37 0.29 26.86
N GLU A 410 27.87 1.50 26.56
CA GLU A 410 27.02 2.28 27.47
C GLU A 410 25.53 2.04 27.24
N LEU A 411 25.11 1.76 26.00
CA LEU A 411 23.69 1.48 25.66
C LEU A 411 23.27 0.04 25.98
N THR A 412 24.21 -0.87 26.16
CA THR A 412 23.97 -2.30 26.44
C THR A 412 23.50 -2.59 27.87
N ARG A 413 23.48 -1.60 28.78
CA ARG A 413 23.10 -1.82 30.19
C ARG A 413 21.63 -1.55 30.53
N SER A 414 20.86 -0.89 29.67
CA SER A 414 19.46 -0.61 29.99
C SER A 414 18.51 -1.33 29.04
N HIS A 415 17.95 -2.42 29.57
CA HIS A 415 16.78 -3.13 29.09
C HIS A 415 17.02 -4.15 27.98
N LEU A 416 17.07 -5.40 28.46
CA LEU A 416 16.51 -6.63 27.88
C LEU A 416 17.56 -7.59 27.30
N ALA A 417 17.64 -8.77 27.93
CA ALA A 417 18.51 -9.87 27.61
C ALA A 417 18.37 -10.33 26.15
N CYS A 418 19.29 -9.87 25.30
CA CYS A 418 19.68 -10.52 24.05
C CYS A 418 21.04 -11.20 24.32
N GLU A 419 21.28 -12.37 23.74
CA GLU A 419 22.58 -13.05 23.85
C GLU A 419 23.73 -12.17 23.33
N ASN A 420 24.97 -12.43 23.79
CA ASN A 420 26.11 -11.55 23.58
C ASN A 420 26.47 -11.43 22.08
N PRO A 421 26.34 -10.26 21.44
CA PRO A 421 26.64 -10.05 20.02
C PRO A 421 28.07 -10.39 19.63
N GLU A 422 28.99 -10.32 20.61
CA GLU A 422 30.38 -10.74 20.46
C GLU A 422 30.49 -12.24 20.16
N GLU A 423 29.54 -13.08 20.62
CA GLU A 423 29.53 -14.52 20.33
C GLU A 423 29.20 -14.81 18.86
N VAL A 424 28.28 -14.06 18.23
CA VAL A 424 27.94 -14.22 16.81
C VAL A 424 29.11 -13.83 15.92
N VAL A 425 29.72 -12.69 16.23
CA VAL A 425 30.93 -12.23 15.53
C VAL A 425 32.05 -13.25 15.69
N SER A 426 32.23 -13.79 16.91
CA SER A 426 33.22 -14.81 17.19
C SER A 426 32.94 -16.10 16.40
N GLU A 427 31.69 -16.56 16.35
CA GLU A 427 31.28 -17.75 15.60
C GLU A 427 31.50 -17.57 14.10
N VAL A 428 31.00 -16.47 13.52
CA VAL A 428 31.14 -16.16 12.09
C VAL A 428 32.60 -15.96 11.73
N GLY A 429 33.35 -15.19 12.52
CA GLY A 429 34.76 -14.94 12.26
C GLY A 429 35.63 -16.19 12.41
N THR A 430 35.36 -17.06 13.41
CA THR A 430 36.04 -18.35 13.54
C THR A 430 35.74 -19.26 12.35
N MET A 431 34.48 -19.31 11.91
CA MET A 431 34.05 -20.07 10.74
C MET A 431 34.73 -19.60 9.45
N LEU A 432 34.89 -18.30 9.28
CA LEU A 432 35.59 -17.69 8.14
C LEU A 432 37.13 -17.74 8.29
N GLY A 433 37.66 -18.35 9.35
CA GLY A 433 39.10 -18.49 9.58
C GLY A 433 39.83 -17.20 9.95
N ILE A 434 39.10 -16.20 10.48
CA ILE A 434 39.66 -14.92 10.91
C ILE A 434 40.39 -15.12 12.24
N LYS A 435 41.67 -14.71 12.32
CA LYS A 435 42.56 -14.98 13.46
C LYS A 435 42.14 -14.31 14.77
N GLU A 436 41.48 -13.15 14.70
CA GLU A 436 41.04 -12.37 15.87
C GLU A 436 39.58 -11.90 15.68
N PRO A 437 38.62 -12.84 15.75
CA PRO A 437 37.24 -12.54 15.36
C PRO A 437 36.57 -11.56 16.33
N HIS A 438 37.00 -11.52 17.60
CA HIS A 438 36.55 -10.58 18.63
C HIS A 438 36.81 -9.08 18.33
N GLN A 439 37.59 -8.75 17.30
CA GLN A 439 37.85 -7.37 16.87
C GLN A 439 36.96 -6.90 15.71
N LEU A 440 36.12 -7.78 15.15
CA LEU A 440 35.25 -7.41 14.03
C LEU A 440 34.08 -6.55 14.50
N SER A 441 33.84 -5.48 13.75
CA SER A 441 32.67 -4.62 13.87
C SER A 441 31.51 -5.14 13.01
N GLY A 442 30.28 -4.66 13.27
CA GLY A 442 29.14 -4.96 12.40
C GLY A 442 29.37 -4.56 10.93
N GLY A 443 30.12 -3.48 10.69
CA GLY A 443 30.47 -3.05 9.33
C GLY A 443 31.48 -3.98 8.64
N ASP A 444 32.32 -4.71 9.39
CA ASP A 444 33.20 -5.73 8.82
C ASP A 444 32.44 -7.00 8.44
N LEU A 445 31.50 -7.42 9.30
CA LEU A 445 30.61 -8.54 9.00
C LEU A 445 29.78 -8.25 7.74
N LEU A 446 29.31 -7.01 7.58
CA LEU A 446 28.56 -6.62 6.40
C LEU A 446 29.44 -6.63 5.14
N ALA A 447 30.68 -6.15 5.23
CA ALA A 447 31.64 -6.23 4.12
C ALA A 447 31.94 -7.69 3.73
N LEU A 448 32.12 -8.59 4.70
CA LEU A 448 32.31 -10.02 4.47
C LEU A 448 31.06 -10.66 3.84
N LEU A 449 29.87 -10.34 4.34
CA LEU A 449 28.61 -10.82 3.77
C LEU A 449 28.47 -10.39 2.31
N ILE A 450 28.65 -9.10 2.01
CA ILE A 450 28.60 -8.61 0.63
C ILE A 450 29.63 -9.34 -0.24
N ALA A 451 30.80 -9.64 0.32
CA ALA A 451 31.86 -10.32 -0.42
C ALA A 451 31.54 -11.77 -0.80
N GLU A 452 30.78 -12.46 0.04
CA GLU A 452 30.31 -13.81 -0.26
C GLU A 452 29.18 -13.84 -1.30
N LEU A 453 28.62 -12.70 -1.71
CA LEU A 453 27.45 -12.63 -2.59
C LEU A 453 27.77 -12.02 -3.98
N PRO A 454 28.42 -12.77 -4.88
CA PRO A 454 28.87 -12.23 -6.18
C PRO A 454 27.71 -11.87 -7.12
N GLY A 455 26.53 -12.45 -6.91
CA GLY A 455 25.31 -12.21 -7.69
C GLY A 455 24.46 -11.04 -7.18
N LEU A 456 24.89 -10.34 -6.15
CA LEU A 456 24.09 -9.31 -5.48
C LEU A 456 23.86 -8.09 -6.39
N GLU A 457 22.59 -7.83 -6.70
CA GLU A 457 22.16 -6.73 -7.56
C GLU A 457 21.42 -5.65 -6.76
N HIS A 458 20.78 -6.00 -5.64
CA HIS A 458 19.97 -5.10 -4.83
C HIS A 458 20.41 -5.11 -3.37
N PHE A 459 20.85 -3.96 -2.87
CA PHE A 459 21.25 -3.78 -1.48
C PHE A 459 20.32 -2.78 -0.77
N SER A 460 19.58 -3.24 0.24
CA SER A 460 18.75 -2.36 1.08
C SER A 460 19.28 -2.34 2.50
N LEU A 461 19.37 -1.16 3.10
CA LEU A 461 19.74 -0.99 4.51
C LEU A 461 18.87 0.06 5.18
N ARG A 462 18.33 -0.32 6.34
CA ARG A 462 17.86 0.64 7.32
C ARG A 462 18.91 0.76 8.43
N ALA A 463 19.43 1.97 8.63
CA ALA A 463 20.41 2.27 9.65
C ALA A 463 19.75 2.97 10.85
N LYS A 464 20.11 2.58 12.08
CA LYS A 464 20.01 3.48 13.25
C LYS A 464 21.19 4.44 13.20
N TYR A 465 21.12 5.57 13.91
CA TYR A 465 22.21 6.55 13.90
C TYR A 465 23.58 5.87 14.12
N TYR A 466 24.42 5.94 13.09
CA TYR A 466 25.70 5.25 13.00
C TYR A 466 26.76 6.32 12.78
N ASP A 467 27.74 6.45 13.68
CA ASP A 467 28.85 7.40 13.47
C ASP A 467 29.93 6.85 12.52
N ALA A 468 29.79 5.61 12.03
CA ALA A 468 30.76 4.92 11.18
C ALA A 468 30.22 4.60 9.77
N GLU A 469 31.07 4.16 8.86
CA GLU A 469 30.67 3.74 7.51
C GLU A 469 30.06 2.34 7.52
N ILE A 470 28.90 2.17 6.87
CA ILE A 470 28.06 0.94 6.89
C ILE A 470 28.87 -0.28 6.51
N ALA A 471 29.63 -0.19 5.41
CA ALA A 471 30.60 -1.18 4.99
C ALA A 471 31.96 -0.49 4.88
N ARG A 472 32.85 -0.77 5.84
CA ARG A 472 34.10 -0.03 5.95
C ARG A 472 34.93 -0.23 4.68
N PRO A 473 35.49 0.82 4.05
CA PRO A 473 36.29 0.71 2.84
C PRO A 473 37.49 -0.20 3.05
N ALA A 474 38.12 -0.14 4.23
CA ALA A 474 39.23 -1.00 4.60
C ALA A 474 38.82 -2.48 4.68
N ALA A 475 37.60 -2.78 5.16
CA ALA A 475 37.09 -4.13 5.25
C ALA A 475 36.77 -4.68 3.86
N LEU A 476 36.05 -3.92 3.04
CA LEU A 476 35.78 -4.29 1.64
C LEU A 476 37.09 -4.46 0.85
N SER A 477 38.06 -3.57 1.03
CA SER A 477 39.38 -3.70 0.40
C SER A 477 40.10 -4.97 0.87
N ALA A 478 39.98 -5.35 2.15
CA ALA A 478 40.58 -6.55 2.69
C ALA A 478 39.94 -7.84 2.15
N THR A 479 38.70 -7.79 1.67
CA THR A 479 38.07 -8.92 0.95
C THR A 479 38.64 -9.13 -0.46
N GLY A 480 39.40 -8.16 -0.98
CA GLY A 480 39.95 -8.22 -2.35
C GLY A 480 38.94 -7.83 -3.44
N ILE A 481 37.77 -7.32 -3.06
CA ILE A 481 36.74 -6.89 -4.01
C ILE A 481 37.11 -5.55 -4.62
N SER A 482 37.17 -5.52 -5.94
CA SER A 482 37.39 -4.31 -6.72
C SER A 482 36.11 -3.73 -7.32
N HIS A 483 35.07 -4.55 -7.51
CA HIS A 483 33.79 -4.16 -8.10
C HIS A 483 32.63 -4.97 -7.51
N LEU A 484 31.50 -4.31 -7.32
CA LEU A 484 30.22 -4.87 -6.92
C LEU A 484 29.23 -4.82 -8.09
N SER A 485 28.39 -5.84 -8.22
CA SER A 485 27.37 -5.96 -9.27
C SER A 485 26.05 -5.22 -8.93
N LEU A 486 26.08 -4.33 -7.94
CA LEU A 486 24.88 -3.64 -7.48
C LEU A 486 24.30 -2.76 -8.58
N LYS A 487 23.00 -2.91 -8.79
CA LYS A 487 22.14 -2.09 -9.65
C LYS A 487 21.24 -1.17 -8.82
N THR A 488 20.84 -1.59 -7.63
CA THR A 488 19.98 -0.81 -6.74
C THR A 488 20.54 -0.72 -5.34
N ILE A 489 20.59 0.50 -4.80
CA ILE A 489 20.93 0.76 -3.40
C ILE A 489 19.78 1.54 -2.75
N ASP A 490 19.20 0.97 -1.68
CA ASP A 490 18.24 1.64 -0.81
C ASP A 490 18.84 1.89 0.56
N ILE A 491 18.80 3.13 1.04
CA ILE A 491 19.31 3.49 2.36
C ILE A 491 18.31 4.37 3.08
N SER A 492 17.97 4.00 4.32
CA SER A 492 17.11 4.80 5.19
C SER A 492 17.72 4.96 6.57
N LEU A 493 17.65 6.17 7.12
CA LEU A 493 17.98 6.43 8.53
C LEU A 493 16.73 6.37 9.40
N ASP A 494 16.77 5.62 10.50
CA ASP A 494 15.72 5.58 11.51
C ASP A 494 15.82 6.79 12.45
N THR A 495 14.90 7.74 12.29
CA THR A 495 14.89 9.02 13.02
C THR A 495 14.13 8.98 14.33
N LEU A 496 13.41 7.89 14.64
CA LEU A 496 12.55 7.80 15.83
C LEU A 496 13.29 7.97 17.15
N TYR A 497 14.54 7.49 17.23
CA TYR A 497 15.30 7.45 18.47
C TYR A 497 16.23 8.65 18.65
N TYR A 498 16.53 9.40 17.58
CA TYR A 498 17.56 10.44 17.58
C TYR A 498 17.14 11.67 16.73
N PRO A 499 16.15 12.46 17.20
CA PRO A 499 15.82 13.74 16.59
C PRO A 499 17.07 14.64 16.63
N GLY A 500 17.56 15.06 15.46
CA GLY A 500 18.86 15.75 15.35
C GLY A 500 19.77 15.24 14.26
N ARG A 501 19.57 13.99 13.84
CA ARG A 501 20.55 13.27 13.06
C ARG A 501 20.09 13.01 11.63
N THR A 502 21.02 13.11 10.69
CA THR A 502 20.78 12.99 9.26
C THR A 502 21.86 12.13 8.62
N LEU A 503 21.51 11.43 7.54
CA LEU A 503 22.46 10.61 6.80
C LEU A 503 23.39 11.48 5.94
N SER A 504 24.66 11.08 5.88
CA SER A 504 25.64 11.59 4.92
C SER A 504 26.08 10.46 3.99
N LEU A 505 25.85 10.57 2.68
CA LEU A 505 26.17 9.46 1.78
C LEU A 505 27.68 9.15 1.77
N GLN A 506 28.54 10.18 1.81
CA GLN A 506 29.99 10.00 1.87
C GLN A 506 30.44 9.28 3.14
N GLN A 507 29.80 9.57 4.29
CA GLN A 507 30.19 8.92 5.54
C GLN A 507 29.66 7.49 5.64
N HIS A 508 28.47 7.24 5.10
CA HIS A 508 27.74 6.01 5.38
C HIS A 508 27.87 4.96 4.26
N VAL A 509 27.89 5.35 2.98
CA VAL A 509 27.81 4.41 1.85
C VAL A 509 28.84 4.63 0.75
N ARG A 510 29.89 5.40 1.03
CA ARG A 510 30.90 5.75 0.04
C ARG A 510 31.49 4.52 -0.66
N ALA A 511 31.96 3.53 0.09
CA ALA A 511 32.56 2.33 -0.50
C ALA A 511 31.59 1.56 -1.41
N LEU A 512 30.31 1.46 -1.03
CA LEU A 512 29.29 0.77 -1.82
C LEU A 512 29.04 1.47 -3.15
N VAL A 513 28.97 2.80 -3.15
CA VAL A 513 28.77 3.60 -4.36
C VAL A 513 30.02 3.57 -5.24
N GLU A 514 31.21 3.76 -4.66
CA GLU A 514 32.49 3.76 -5.41
C GLU A 514 32.80 2.41 -6.07
N LEU A 515 32.39 1.30 -5.46
CA LEU A 515 32.62 -0.05 -6.01
C LEU A 515 31.51 -0.50 -6.98
N SER A 516 30.43 0.25 -7.17
CA SER A 516 29.26 -0.17 -7.97
C SER A 516 29.08 0.67 -9.25
N PRO A 517 29.96 0.55 -10.26
CA PRO A 517 29.83 1.31 -11.51
C PRO A 517 28.57 0.92 -12.33
N SER A 518 27.98 -0.24 -12.03
CA SER A 518 26.73 -0.73 -12.63
C SER A 518 25.46 -0.14 -12.04
N LEU A 519 25.56 0.73 -11.02
CA LEU A 519 24.41 1.25 -10.30
C LEU A 519 23.43 1.97 -11.24
N GLU A 520 22.16 1.56 -11.19
CA GLU A 520 21.05 2.08 -12.00
C GLU A 520 20.08 2.92 -11.17
N THR A 521 19.85 2.53 -9.91
CA THR A 521 18.86 3.16 -9.01
C THR A 521 19.49 3.44 -7.64
N LEU A 522 19.36 4.68 -7.16
CA LEU A 522 19.79 5.12 -5.83
C LEU A 522 18.62 5.75 -5.06
N ASN A 523 18.20 5.09 -3.99
CA ASN A 523 17.11 5.54 -3.12
C ASN A 523 17.64 5.87 -1.72
N VAL A 524 17.39 7.10 -1.26
CA VAL A 524 17.92 7.60 0.00
C VAL A 524 16.83 8.31 0.79
N HIS A 525 16.69 7.96 2.06
CA HIS A 525 15.74 8.58 2.99
C HIS A 525 16.47 9.27 4.13
N VAL A 526 16.08 10.53 4.41
CA VAL A 526 16.64 11.40 5.46
C VAL A 526 18.15 11.66 5.28
N CYS A 527 18.52 12.18 4.12
CA CYS A 527 19.88 12.59 3.78
C CYS A 527 20.06 14.10 3.91
N LYS A 528 21.16 14.57 4.51
CA LYS A 528 21.51 16.00 4.56
C LYS A 528 22.73 16.34 3.72
N GLU A 529 23.64 15.37 3.54
CA GLU A 529 24.92 15.61 2.91
C GLU A 529 25.25 14.47 1.94
N THR A 530 25.86 14.82 0.82
CA THR A 530 26.34 13.84 -0.15
C THR A 530 27.84 13.68 0.03
N TRP A 531 28.67 14.39 -0.73
CA TRP A 531 30.12 14.44 -0.60
C TRP A 531 30.58 15.90 -0.37
N GLN A 532 30.97 16.22 0.87
CA GLN A 532 31.37 17.60 1.21
C GLN A 532 32.80 17.95 0.78
N GLN A 533 33.70 16.96 0.65
CA GLN A 533 35.13 17.18 0.43
C GLN A 533 35.70 16.50 -0.83
N SER A 534 34.89 15.75 -1.57
CA SER A 534 35.29 15.09 -2.83
C SER A 534 34.12 15.02 -3.81
N SER A 535 34.35 14.63 -5.05
CA SER A 535 33.27 14.39 -6.01
C SER A 535 32.71 12.99 -5.84
N ILE A 536 31.41 12.82 -6.05
CA ILE A 536 30.80 11.50 -6.21
C ILE A 536 31.45 10.83 -7.43
N PRO A 537 31.76 9.51 -7.37
CA PRO A 537 32.27 8.79 -8.54
C PRO A 537 31.31 8.91 -9.72
N PHE A 538 31.84 8.87 -10.94
CA PHE A 538 30.98 8.88 -12.13
C PHE A 538 30.25 7.53 -12.27
N LEU A 539 28.92 7.57 -12.30
CA LEU A 539 27.99 6.45 -12.36
C LEU A 539 27.29 6.46 -13.74
N PRO A 540 27.86 5.79 -14.76
CA PRO A 540 27.37 5.90 -16.13
C PRO A 540 25.98 5.31 -16.36
N ASN A 541 25.59 4.31 -15.56
CA ASN A 541 24.33 3.59 -15.71
C ASN A 541 23.20 4.14 -14.83
N LEU A 542 23.48 5.16 -14.00
CA LEU A 542 22.51 5.70 -13.06
C LEU A 542 21.37 6.40 -13.82
N LYS A 543 20.17 5.87 -13.63
CA LYS A 543 18.92 6.27 -14.30
C LYS A 543 17.92 6.87 -13.33
N ASN A 544 17.88 6.35 -12.10
CA ASN A 544 16.87 6.71 -11.12
C ASN A 544 17.53 7.19 -9.83
N ILE A 545 17.16 8.40 -9.40
CA ILE A 545 17.60 8.95 -8.12
C ILE A 545 16.35 9.37 -7.34
N CYS A 546 16.23 8.87 -6.11
CA CYS A 546 15.15 9.21 -5.22
C CYS A 546 15.68 9.65 -3.86
N PHE A 547 15.33 10.86 -3.45
CA PHE A 547 15.57 11.38 -2.11
C PHE A 547 14.24 11.68 -1.43
N THR A 548 14.00 11.08 -0.26
CA THR A 548 12.81 11.34 0.55
C THR A 548 13.19 11.99 1.88
N PHE A 549 12.38 12.94 2.36
CA PHE A 549 12.63 13.76 3.56
C PHE A 549 14.08 14.22 3.73
N SER A 550 14.71 14.62 2.63
CA SER A 550 16.13 14.97 2.59
C SER A 550 16.33 16.49 2.57
N ARG A 551 17.49 16.95 2.99
CA ARG A 551 17.83 18.36 3.23
C ARG A 551 19.14 18.70 2.52
N LEU A 552 19.19 18.46 1.22
CA LEU A 552 20.39 18.66 0.40
C LEU A 552 20.61 20.15 0.07
N GLY A 553 21.85 20.62 0.21
CA GLY A 553 22.26 21.93 -0.27
C GLY A 553 22.49 21.96 -1.79
N GLU A 554 22.79 23.14 -2.33
CA GLU A 554 23.07 23.31 -3.76
C GLU A 554 24.27 22.47 -4.22
N LYS A 555 25.37 22.49 -3.47
CA LYS A 555 26.59 21.74 -3.81
C LYS A 555 26.36 20.22 -3.80
N ASP A 556 25.53 19.75 -2.88
CA ASP A 556 25.17 18.34 -2.79
C ASP A 556 24.36 17.90 -4.02
N LEU A 557 23.38 18.71 -4.41
CA LEU A 557 22.59 18.50 -5.62
C LEU A 557 23.45 18.52 -6.88
N GLU A 558 24.34 19.51 -7.02
CA GLU A 558 25.27 19.60 -8.16
C GLU A 558 26.16 18.36 -8.24
N SER A 559 26.77 17.97 -7.12
CA SER A 559 27.64 16.78 -7.05
C SER A 559 26.86 15.53 -7.48
N MET A 560 25.64 15.34 -6.95
CA MET A 560 24.82 14.17 -7.25
C MET A 560 24.39 14.13 -8.72
N LEU A 561 23.84 15.22 -9.25
CA LEU A 561 23.38 15.26 -10.64
C LEU A 561 24.56 15.24 -11.64
N SER A 562 25.74 15.70 -11.24
CA SER A 562 26.94 15.61 -12.09
C SER A 562 27.59 14.23 -12.14
N SER A 563 27.18 13.31 -11.26
CA SER A 563 27.70 11.94 -11.22
C SER A 563 27.24 11.09 -12.40
N CYS A 564 26.23 11.50 -13.16
CA CYS A 564 25.72 10.74 -14.31
C CYS A 564 25.35 11.66 -15.48
N ASN A 565 25.02 11.07 -16.63
CA ASN A 565 24.53 11.82 -17.80
C ASN A 565 23.18 11.29 -18.33
N GLY A 566 22.74 10.10 -17.91
CA GLY A 566 21.59 9.39 -18.49
C GLY A 566 20.34 9.33 -17.62
N LEU A 567 20.19 10.24 -16.65
CA LEU A 567 19.09 10.20 -15.69
C LEU A 567 17.72 10.22 -16.40
N THR A 568 16.85 9.27 -16.04
CA THR A 568 15.49 9.12 -16.57
C THR A 568 14.44 9.53 -15.55
N SER A 569 14.73 9.36 -14.25
CA SER A 569 13.83 9.75 -13.16
C SER A 569 14.59 10.45 -12.04
N PHE A 570 14.06 11.59 -11.59
CA PHE A 570 14.53 12.30 -10.40
C PHE A 570 13.37 12.60 -9.46
N PHE A 571 13.42 12.02 -8.26
CA PHE A 571 12.47 12.27 -7.19
C PHE A 571 13.19 12.93 -6.01
N TYR A 572 12.67 14.06 -5.56
CA TYR A 572 13.15 14.75 -4.38
C TYR A 572 12.00 15.25 -3.52
N GLN A 573 12.03 14.90 -2.24
CA GLN A 573 11.18 15.47 -1.21
C GLN A 573 12.03 16.09 -0.10
N ALA A 574 11.79 17.37 0.16
CA ALA A 574 12.42 18.14 1.22
C ALA A 574 12.00 17.61 2.60
N GLY A 575 12.94 17.56 3.54
CA GLY A 575 12.72 17.31 4.95
C GLY A 575 12.69 18.60 5.78
N CYS A 576 11.81 18.65 6.79
CA CYS A 576 11.70 19.77 7.73
C CYS A 576 12.96 19.88 8.62
N ARG A 577 13.23 21.08 9.14
CA ARG A 577 14.39 21.39 10.00
C ARG A 577 14.32 20.80 11.42
N THR A 578 13.25 20.07 11.77
CA THR A 578 12.86 19.62 13.13
C THR A 578 13.84 18.69 13.86
N TYR A 579 15.08 18.61 13.41
CA TYR A 579 16.15 17.88 14.06
C TYR A 579 16.70 18.64 15.29
N ASN A 580 16.52 19.96 15.41
CA ASN A 580 16.93 20.72 16.61
C ASN A 580 15.84 21.70 17.08
N ILE A 581 15.46 21.64 18.36
CA ILE A 581 14.42 22.49 18.96
C ILE A 581 14.75 23.99 18.92
N ASN A 582 16.01 24.34 18.67
CA ASN A 582 16.50 25.73 18.63
C ASN A 582 16.59 26.31 17.20
N ASP A 583 16.38 25.49 16.16
CA ASP A 583 16.45 25.95 14.79
C ASP A 583 15.11 26.55 14.36
N ASP A 584 15.16 27.69 13.64
CA ASP A 584 13.99 28.24 12.99
C ASP A 584 13.47 27.23 11.95
N PRO A 585 12.29 26.60 12.16
CA PRO A 585 11.77 25.57 11.28
C PRO A 585 11.46 26.12 9.88
N TRP A 586 11.33 27.44 9.74
CA TRP A 586 11.03 28.11 8.49
C TRP A 586 12.29 28.57 7.75
N ASN A 587 13.50 28.33 8.26
CA ASN A 587 14.73 28.71 7.56
C ASN A 587 15.12 27.69 6.47
N GLY A 588 14.87 28.00 5.20
CA GLY A 588 15.21 27.17 4.05
C GLY A 588 16.56 27.48 3.39
N SER A 589 17.42 28.30 3.99
CA SER A 589 18.69 28.79 3.39
C SER A 589 19.76 27.72 3.17
N ASP A 590 19.64 26.58 3.86
CA ASP A 590 20.58 25.45 3.78
C ASP A 590 20.20 24.44 2.69
N GLN A 591 19.03 24.57 2.06
CA GLN A 591 18.58 23.71 0.97
C GLN A 591 18.71 24.37 -0.40
N PHE A 592 18.80 23.55 -1.45
CA PHE A 592 18.72 24.05 -2.81
C PHE A 592 17.34 24.65 -3.12
N GLN A 593 17.32 25.61 -4.06
CA GLN A 593 16.08 26.21 -4.59
C GLN A 593 15.71 25.52 -5.89
N LEU A 594 14.45 25.67 -6.32
CA LEU A 594 13.98 25.10 -7.57
C LEU A 594 14.91 25.47 -8.77
N SER A 595 15.51 26.68 -8.76
CA SER A 595 16.38 27.18 -9.84
C SER A 595 17.68 26.41 -9.96
N HIS A 596 18.24 26.02 -8.82
CA HIS A 596 19.40 25.14 -8.75
C HIS A 596 19.03 23.76 -9.30
N GLY A 597 17.88 23.21 -8.87
CA GLY A 597 17.26 21.99 -9.39
C GLY A 597 17.28 21.93 -10.91
N VAL A 598 16.61 22.88 -11.53
CA VAL A 598 16.45 22.91 -13.00
C VAL A 598 17.77 23.17 -13.72
N ARG A 599 18.62 24.06 -13.20
CA ARG A 599 19.94 24.31 -13.77
C ARG A 599 20.78 23.04 -13.87
N TYR A 600 20.90 22.28 -12.78
CA TYR A 600 21.73 21.08 -12.75
C TYR A 600 21.07 19.89 -13.46
N LEU A 601 19.74 19.77 -13.41
CA LEU A 601 18.99 18.78 -14.19
C LEU A 601 19.04 19.04 -15.70
N GLY A 602 19.34 20.28 -16.14
CA GLY A 602 19.43 20.64 -17.56
C GLY A 602 20.41 19.80 -18.37
N ARG A 603 21.40 19.16 -17.74
CA ARG A 603 22.29 18.19 -18.39
C ARG A 603 21.57 16.91 -18.85
N HIS A 604 20.44 16.58 -18.24
CA HIS A 604 19.61 15.40 -18.50
C HIS A 604 18.35 15.73 -19.33
N ARG A 605 18.26 16.93 -19.91
CA ARG A 605 17.08 17.39 -20.66
C ARG A 605 16.61 16.47 -21.81
N ALA A 606 17.52 15.65 -22.35
CA ALA A 606 17.23 14.70 -23.42
C ALA A 606 16.83 13.30 -22.93
N THR A 607 16.99 13.00 -21.63
CA THR A 607 16.78 11.66 -21.06
C THR A 607 15.77 11.65 -19.93
N LEU A 608 15.64 12.75 -19.17
CA LEU A 608 14.77 12.84 -18.00
C LEU A 608 13.30 12.80 -18.43
N ARG A 609 12.60 11.74 -18.05
CA ARG A 609 11.18 11.49 -18.33
C ARG A 609 10.28 11.86 -17.17
N SER A 610 10.73 11.62 -15.94
CA SER A 610 9.97 11.92 -14.73
C SER A 610 10.76 12.83 -13.80
N LEU A 611 10.12 13.91 -13.35
CA LEU A 611 10.68 14.86 -12.40
C LEU A 611 9.66 15.16 -11.31
N HIS A 612 10.01 14.83 -10.07
CA HIS A 612 9.24 15.13 -8.89
C HIS A 612 10.07 15.98 -7.92
N LEU A 613 9.65 17.23 -7.67
CA LEU A 613 10.29 18.15 -6.74
C LEU A 613 9.28 18.65 -5.70
N ASP A 614 9.23 17.98 -4.55
CA ASP A 614 8.46 18.40 -3.37
C ASP A 614 9.33 19.21 -2.42
N LEU A 615 9.24 20.54 -2.51
CA LEU A 615 9.97 21.48 -1.66
C LEU A 615 9.12 22.10 -0.55
N ARG A 616 7.92 21.55 -0.26
CA ARG A 616 6.97 22.13 0.72
C ARG A 616 7.54 22.24 2.14
N GLU A 617 8.43 21.33 2.53
CA GLU A 617 9.08 21.30 3.86
C GLU A 617 10.46 21.99 3.90
N ARG A 618 10.84 22.70 2.82
CA ARG A 618 12.13 23.39 2.73
C ARG A 618 12.25 24.53 3.76
N GLY A 619 11.19 25.32 3.91
CA GLY A 619 11.17 26.60 4.60
C GLY A 619 11.40 27.80 3.66
N GLU A 620 11.16 29.01 4.16
CA GLU A 620 11.38 30.27 3.45
C GLU A 620 12.87 30.57 3.22
N SER A 621 13.20 31.13 2.06
CA SER A 621 14.54 31.65 1.79
C SER A 621 14.53 33.17 1.84
N THR A 622 15.46 33.78 2.58
CA THR A 622 15.71 35.23 2.56
C THR A 622 16.51 35.68 1.33
N TRP A 623 16.99 34.75 0.51
CA TRP A 623 17.75 35.07 -0.70
C TRP A 623 16.83 35.54 -1.83
N SER A 624 17.24 36.60 -2.52
CA SER A 624 16.66 36.97 -3.81
C SER A 624 16.83 35.80 -4.78
N PRO A 625 15.74 35.23 -5.36
CA PRO A 625 15.92 34.26 -6.42
C PRO A 625 16.75 34.92 -7.50
N GLY A 626 17.86 34.29 -7.89
CA GLY A 626 18.58 34.70 -9.09
C GLY A 626 17.60 34.75 -10.27
N THR A 627 17.91 35.55 -11.29
CA THR A 627 17.08 35.67 -12.49
C THR A 627 16.85 34.28 -13.11
N TRP A 628 15.71 33.66 -12.79
CA TRP A 628 15.30 32.39 -13.37
C TRP A 628 14.69 32.66 -14.74
N ASP A 629 15.13 31.92 -15.76
CA ASP A 629 14.47 31.92 -17.08
C ASP A 629 13.35 30.87 -17.15
N MET A 630 12.09 31.32 -17.17
CA MET A 630 10.91 30.45 -17.04
C MET A 630 10.75 29.47 -18.21
N SER A 631 11.46 29.66 -19.33
CA SER A 631 11.52 28.68 -20.42
C SER A 631 12.37 27.44 -20.12
N SER A 632 12.98 27.33 -18.92
CA SER A 632 13.94 26.26 -18.64
C SER A 632 13.38 24.83 -18.77
N PHE A 633 12.12 24.57 -18.42
CA PHE A 633 11.54 23.23 -18.56
C PHE A 633 11.18 22.87 -20.02
N ARG A 634 10.96 23.85 -20.90
CA ARG A 634 10.73 23.60 -22.33
C ARG A 634 11.91 22.94 -23.03
N GLU A 635 13.11 23.11 -22.49
CA GLU A 635 14.31 22.47 -23.02
C GLU A 635 14.36 20.96 -22.73
N PHE A 636 13.53 20.46 -21.81
CA PHE A 636 13.48 19.05 -21.42
C PHE A 636 12.62 18.24 -22.40
N THR A 637 13.22 17.96 -23.55
CA THR A 637 12.58 17.26 -24.68
C THR A 637 12.02 15.86 -24.38
N ALA A 638 12.51 15.18 -23.34
CA ALA A 638 12.05 13.85 -22.94
C ALA A 638 11.06 13.86 -21.77
N LEU A 639 10.81 15.03 -21.15
CA LEU A 639 10.05 15.11 -19.91
C LEU A 639 8.57 14.87 -20.16
N GLN A 640 8.03 13.85 -19.51
CA GLN A 640 6.65 13.39 -19.62
C GLN A 640 5.88 13.64 -18.33
N HIS A 641 6.52 13.56 -17.16
CA HIS A 641 5.86 13.69 -15.87
C HIS A 641 6.56 14.75 -15.03
N LEU A 642 5.81 15.76 -14.61
CA LEU A 642 6.34 16.89 -13.85
C LEU A 642 5.48 17.14 -12.61
N THR A 643 6.10 17.08 -11.45
CA THR A 643 5.48 17.45 -10.17
C THR A 643 6.28 18.56 -9.50
N LEU A 644 5.63 19.69 -9.21
CA LEU A 644 6.25 20.88 -8.62
C LEU A 644 5.40 21.43 -7.49
N ASN A 645 6.02 22.12 -6.54
CA ASN A 645 5.31 22.89 -5.55
C ASN A 645 4.95 24.30 -6.07
N VAL A 646 3.78 24.78 -5.66
CA VAL A 646 3.21 26.03 -6.19
C VAL A 646 3.92 27.25 -5.60
N GLU A 647 4.44 27.18 -4.38
CA GLU A 647 5.09 28.30 -3.69
C GLU A 647 6.38 28.77 -4.37
N GLU A 648 7.13 27.83 -4.95
CA GLU A 648 8.35 28.15 -5.72
C GLU A 648 7.98 28.81 -7.05
N LEU A 649 6.85 28.45 -7.65
CA LEU A 649 6.31 29.17 -8.82
C LEU A 649 5.75 30.53 -8.42
N ASP A 650 4.98 30.62 -7.34
CA ASP A 650 4.32 31.84 -6.87
C ASP A 650 5.34 32.94 -6.51
N SER A 651 6.43 32.56 -5.83
CA SER A 651 7.55 33.46 -5.56
C SER A 651 8.17 34.06 -6.82
N LEU A 652 8.19 33.31 -7.93
CA LEU A 652 8.67 33.77 -9.23
C LEU A 652 7.63 34.66 -9.93
N VAL A 653 6.35 34.29 -9.89
CA VAL A 653 5.24 35.04 -10.52
C VAL A 653 5.05 36.41 -9.87
N TRP A 654 5.02 36.47 -8.54
CA TRP A 654 4.84 37.72 -7.78
C TRP A 654 6.03 38.68 -7.96
N ARG A 655 7.27 38.18 -7.92
CA ARG A 655 8.45 39.03 -8.09
C ARG A 655 8.67 39.46 -9.55
N GLY A 656 8.11 38.73 -10.53
CA GLY A 656 8.14 39.07 -11.96
C GLY A 656 6.99 39.93 -12.46
N ALA A 657 6.03 40.33 -11.60
CA ALA A 657 4.83 41.10 -11.96
C ALA A 657 3.95 40.49 -13.07
N ARG A 658 3.86 39.15 -13.15
CA ARG A 658 3.04 38.41 -14.15
C ARG A 658 1.74 37.87 -13.57
N VAL A 659 1.18 38.54 -12.58
CA VAL A 659 -0.05 38.10 -11.92
C VAL A 659 -1.21 38.05 -12.94
N GLY A 660 -1.64 36.83 -13.25
CA GLY A 660 -2.75 36.59 -14.17
C GLY A 660 -2.39 36.47 -15.64
N ASP A 661 -1.12 36.19 -15.98
CA ASP A 661 -0.67 35.80 -17.33
C ASP A 661 -1.19 34.38 -17.67
N PRO A 662 -2.11 34.22 -18.64
CA PRO A 662 -2.63 32.90 -19.02
C PRO A 662 -1.58 32.01 -19.72
N GLU A 663 -0.50 32.60 -20.23
CA GLU A 663 0.55 31.89 -20.97
C GLU A 663 1.64 31.32 -20.06
N LEU A 664 1.52 31.49 -18.73
CA LEU A 664 2.60 31.14 -17.80
C LEU A 664 2.94 29.65 -17.80
N LEU A 665 1.93 28.78 -17.64
CA LEU A 665 2.14 27.32 -17.68
C LEU A 665 2.46 26.83 -19.09
N ILE A 666 1.93 27.50 -20.12
CA ILE A 666 2.27 27.21 -21.51
C ILE A 666 3.77 27.47 -21.74
N GLN A 667 4.30 28.60 -21.30
CA GLN A 667 5.72 28.95 -21.42
C GLN A 667 6.63 28.07 -20.56
N LEU A 668 6.11 27.51 -19.47
CA LEU A 668 6.85 26.61 -18.58
C LEU A 668 6.96 25.20 -19.15
N LEU A 669 5.84 24.58 -19.55
CA LEU A 669 5.78 23.14 -19.82
C LEU A 669 6.35 22.74 -21.19
N PRO A 670 7.11 21.64 -21.29
CA PRO A 670 7.53 21.10 -22.57
C PRO A 670 6.37 20.42 -23.31
N PRO A 671 6.39 20.36 -24.65
CA PRO A 671 5.33 19.73 -25.45
C PRO A 671 5.26 18.19 -25.27
N SER A 672 6.31 17.57 -24.73
CA SER A 672 6.37 16.13 -24.41
C SER A 672 5.55 15.73 -23.19
N ILE A 673 5.04 16.69 -22.41
CA ILE A 673 4.38 16.44 -21.12
C ILE A 673 3.12 15.57 -21.28
N VAL A 674 3.00 14.57 -20.41
CA VAL A 674 1.89 13.61 -20.29
C VAL A 674 1.10 13.86 -19.01
N SER A 675 1.77 14.09 -17.87
CA SER A 675 1.12 14.48 -16.62
C SER A 675 1.81 15.68 -15.94
N PHE A 676 1.00 16.57 -15.37
CA PHE A 676 1.48 17.74 -14.65
C PHE A 676 0.78 17.90 -13.29
N HIS A 677 1.54 17.83 -12.21
CA HIS A 677 1.02 17.84 -10.84
C HIS A 677 1.54 19.05 -10.05
N LEU A 678 0.64 19.71 -9.34
CA LEU A 678 0.91 20.88 -8.52
C LEU A 678 0.67 20.58 -7.03
N MET A 679 1.67 20.81 -6.19
CA MET A 679 1.59 20.56 -4.74
C MET A 679 1.54 21.87 -3.96
N PHE A 680 0.75 21.91 -2.89
CA PHE A 680 0.57 23.09 -2.05
C PHE A 680 0.96 22.79 -0.60
N GLN A 681 1.66 23.73 0.02
CA GLN A 681 1.94 23.70 1.44
C GLN A 681 0.64 23.88 2.26
N SER A 682 0.52 23.16 3.37
CA SER A 682 -0.68 23.19 4.22
C SER A 682 -1.03 24.59 4.75
N ALA A 683 -0.03 25.44 4.96
CA ALA A 683 -0.16 26.79 5.53
C ALA A 683 -0.82 27.83 4.59
N TYR A 684 -0.93 27.54 3.29
CA TYR A 684 -1.61 28.44 2.35
C TYR A 684 -3.13 28.27 2.45
N SER A 685 -3.82 29.32 2.91
CA SER A 685 -5.28 29.36 3.02
C SER A 685 -5.96 29.79 1.73
N ASP A 686 -5.30 30.63 0.93
CA ASP A 686 -5.89 31.29 -0.24
C ASP A 686 -5.29 30.78 -1.56
N GLN A 687 -6.11 30.72 -2.60
CA GLN A 687 -5.67 30.36 -3.94
C GLN A 687 -4.78 31.45 -4.55
N PRO A 688 -3.60 31.11 -5.12
CA PRO A 688 -2.79 32.09 -5.87
C PRO A 688 -3.56 32.67 -7.06
N LEU A 689 -3.58 34.00 -7.16
CA LEU A 689 -4.36 34.74 -8.18
C LEU A 689 -3.98 34.39 -9.63
N TRP A 690 -2.74 33.92 -9.87
CA TRP A 690 -2.27 33.54 -11.20
C TRP A 690 -2.74 32.15 -11.64
N LEU A 691 -3.03 31.27 -10.68
CA LEU A 691 -3.18 29.84 -10.90
C LEU A 691 -4.37 29.51 -11.79
N GLU A 692 -5.57 29.99 -11.44
CA GLU A 692 -6.78 29.73 -12.21
C GLU A 692 -6.61 30.18 -13.67
N ARG A 693 -6.09 31.40 -13.88
CA ARG A 693 -5.90 31.95 -15.22
C ARG A 693 -4.88 31.16 -16.04
N SER A 694 -3.78 30.74 -15.43
CA SER A 694 -2.74 29.97 -16.12
C SER A 694 -3.20 28.56 -16.47
N LEU A 695 -4.01 27.94 -15.60
CA LEU A 695 -4.62 26.64 -15.87
C LEU A 695 -5.67 26.72 -16.98
N LEU A 696 -6.47 27.78 -17.02
CA LEU A 696 -7.40 28.04 -18.14
C LEU A 696 -6.63 28.19 -19.46
N GLY A 697 -5.52 28.95 -19.45
CA GLY A 697 -4.66 29.08 -20.63
C GLY A 697 -4.10 27.72 -21.09
N LEU A 698 -3.58 26.91 -20.17
CA LEU A 698 -3.10 25.55 -20.48
C LEU A 698 -4.22 24.66 -21.04
N ALA A 699 -5.43 24.72 -20.49
CA ALA A 699 -6.57 23.95 -20.96
C ALA A 699 -6.98 24.35 -22.39
N ASP A 700 -6.96 25.65 -22.69
CA ASP A 700 -7.22 26.19 -24.03
C ASP A 700 -6.12 25.78 -25.03
N ALA A 701 -4.84 25.81 -24.62
CA ALA A 701 -3.73 25.35 -25.45
C ALA A 701 -3.80 23.84 -25.75
N ALA A 702 -4.19 23.04 -24.75
CA ALA A 702 -4.46 21.61 -24.94
C ALA A 702 -5.63 21.39 -25.93
N ALA A 703 -6.71 22.16 -25.82
CA ALA A 703 -7.84 22.11 -26.75
C ALA A 703 -7.43 22.43 -28.21
N ARG A 704 -6.45 23.33 -28.39
CA ARG A 704 -5.88 23.68 -29.70
C ARG A 704 -4.86 22.65 -30.22
N GLY A 705 -4.56 21.61 -29.44
CA GLY A 705 -3.61 20.57 -29.81
C GLY A 705 -2.14 20.96 -29.66
N GLU A 706 -1.83 21.97 -28.83
CA GLU A 706 -0.44 22.36 -28.52
C GLU A 706 0.23 21.38 -27.52
N PHE A 707 -0.58 20.66 -26.74
CA PHE A 707 -0.15 19.64 -25.76
C PHE A 707 -0.85 18.30 -25.99
N GLN A 708 -0.56 17.65 -27.12
CA GLN A 708 -1.28 16.45 -27.58
C GLN A 708 -1.11 15.23 -26.68
N ASN A 709 -0.01 15.18 -25.93
CA ASN A 709 0.31 14.06 -25.03
C ASN A 709 -0.26 14.26 -23.62
N LEU A 710 -0.72 15.46 -23.27
CA LEU A 710 -1.18 15.77 -21.92
C LEU A 710 -2.47 15.00 -21.64
N LYS A 711 -2.40 14.03 -20.73
CA LYS A 711 -3.53 13.19 -20.32
C LYS A 711 -4.07 13.58 -18.95
N GLN A 712 -3.24 14.18 -18.11
CA GLN A 712 -3.60 14.42 -16.71
C GLN A 712 -3.01 15.69 -16.13
N VAL A 713 -3.84 16.44 -15.40
CA VAL A 713 -3.42 17.54 -14.52
C VAL A 713 -4.01 17.31 -13.13
N LYS A 714 -3.17 17.35 -12.09
CA LYS A 714 -3.58 17.10 -10.69
C LYS A 714 -3.07 18.17 -9.73
N TRP A 715 -3.70 18.25 -8.57
CA TRP A 715 -3.17 18.96 -7.40
C TRP A 715 -3.68 18.42 -6.06
N ASP A 716 -3.16 18.94 -4.94
CA ASP A 716 -3.47 18.50 -3.57
C ASP A 716 -4.36 19.46 -2.72
N LYS A 717 -4.93 20.54 -3.27
CA LYS A 717 -5.94 21.42 -2.59
C LYS A 717 -7.35 21.40 -3.20
N ASP A 718 -8.38 21.15 -2.41
CA ASP A 718 -9.78 21.06 -2.89
C ASP A 718 -10.41 22.47 -3.07
N TRP A 719 -9.90 23.23 -4.05
CA TRP A 719 -10.47 24.51 -4.46
C TRP A 719 -11.53 24.33 -5.55
N ASP A 720 -12.59 25.14 -5.51
CA ASP A 720 -13.70 25.08 -6.48
C ASP A 720 -13.27 25.64 -7.85
N LEU A 721 -12.68 24.76 -8.66
CA LEU A 721 -12.18 25.07 -10.00
C LEU A 721 -12.98 24.35 -11.09
N LYS A 722 -14.30 24.25 -10.90
CA LYS A 722 -15.24 23.61 -11.85
C LYS A 722 -15.10 24.14 -13.28
N ARG A 723 -14.85 25.43 -13.43
CA ARG A 723 -14.64 26.04 -14.75
C ARG A 723 -13.41 25.44 -15.44
N VAL A 724 -12.28 25.39 -14.75
CA VAL A 724 -11.04 24.80 -15.24
C VAL A 724 -11.25 23.31 -15.57
N GLN A 725 -11.89 22.57 -14.66
CA GLN A 725 -12.21 21.16 -14.85
C GLN A 725 -13.04 20.91 -16.11
N SER A 726 -14.05 21.75 -16.36
CA SER A 726 -14.92 21.60 -17.54
C SER A 726 -14.16 21.79 -18.87
N ILE A 727 -13.18 22.69 -18.91
CA ILE A 727 -12.40 22.96 -20.12
C ILE A 727 -11.38 21.85 -20.35
N PHE A 728 -10.65 21.40 -19.33
CA PHE A 728 -9.76 20.23 -19.48
C PHE A 728 -10.51 18.98 -19.91
N ALA A 729 -11.71 18.73 -19.37
CA ALA A 729 -12.55 17.61 -19.77
C ALA A 729 -12.94 17.70 -21.26
N ALA A 730 -13.25 18.90 -21.77
CA ALA A 730 -13.53 19.11 -23.19
C ALA A 730 -12.29 18.84 -24.08
N SER A 731 -11.09 19.05 -23.55
CA SER A 731 -9.81 18.76 -24.22
C SER A 731 -9.37 17.29 -24.09
N GLY A 732 -10.15 16.42 -23.44
CA GLY A 732 -9.79 15.02 -23.20
C GLY A 732 -8.73 14.81 -22.11
N VAL A 733 -8.40 15.85 -21.35
CA VAL A 733 -7.41 15.81 -20.27
C VAL A 733 -8.12 15.56 -18.95
N ARG A 734 -7.69 14.53 -18.21
CA ARG A 734 -8.21 14.26 -16.87
C ARG A 734 -7.75 15.35 -15.91
N PHE A 735 -8.69 15.96 -15.23
CA PHE A 735 -8.44 16.98 -14.22
C PHE A 735 -8.98 16.50 -12.88
N GLY A 736 -8.09 16.34 -11.91
CA GLY A 736 -8.43 15.68 -10.65
C GLY A 736 -7.72 16.26 -9.44
N TYR A 737 -8.35 16.08 -8.30
CA TYR A 737 -7.73 16.26 -7.00
C TYR A 737 -7.06 14.96 -6.58
N ASP A 738 -5.81 15.06 -6.13
CA ASP A 738 -5.08 13.95 -5.53
C ASP A 738 -4.42 14.49 -4.26
N GLY A 739 -4.98 14.13 -3.10
CA GLY A 739 -4.43 14.56 -1.82
C GLY A 739 -3.02 14.02 -1.69
N TYR A 740 -2.01 14.87 -1.85
CA TYR A 740 -0.62 14.43 -1.85
C TYR A 740 -0.09 14.35 -0.41
N TRP A 741 -0.19 13.15 0.13
CA TRP A 741 0.34 12.77 1.44
C TRP A 741 1.85 12.52 1.35
N GLY A 742 2.57 12.57 2.46
CA GLY A 742 4.01 12.29 2.41
C GLY A 742 4.30 10.89 1.85
N THR A 743 5.45 10.73 1.20
CA THR A 743 5.93 9.44 0.71
C THR A 743 6.46 8.58 1.86
N ARG A 744 6.29 7.26 1.83
CA ARG A 744 7.01 6.35 2.74
C ARG A 744 8.45 6.18 2.23
N SER A 745 9.41 5.94 3.13
CA SER A 745 10.69 5.36 2.69
C SER A 745 10.46 4.02 1.99
N THR A 746 11.35 3.62 1.05
CA THR A 746 11.37 2.26 0.46
C THR A 746 11.39 1.15 1.52
N LEU A 747 11.84 1.47 2.74
CA LEU A 747 12.01 0.53 3.85
C LEU A 747 10.93 0.69 4.93
N GLY A 748 9.98 1.60 4.75
CA GLY A 748 8.85 1.94 5.63
C GLY A 748 9.21 2.75 6.86
N ASP A 749 8.36 3.71 7.18
CA ASP A 749 8.56 4.63 8.31
C ASP A 749 7.77 4.10 9.51
N HIS A 750 8.43 3.93 10.67
CA HIS A 750 7.83 3.39 11.90
C HIS A 750 6.84 4.37 12.56
N GLY A 751 5.94 4.97 11.78
CA GLY A 751 4.93 5.91 12.28
C GLY A 751 5.48 7.27 12.72
N TRP A 752 6.70 7.66 12.30
CA TRP A 752 7.17 9.03 12.49
C TRP A 752 6.31 9.97 11.65
N ARG A 753 5.61 10.90 12.33
CA ARG A 753 4.77 11.92 11.71
C ARG A 753 5.53 13.25 11.70
N PRO A 754 6.05 13.75 10.57
CA PRO A 754 6.28 15.18 10.45
C PRO A 754 4.96 15.91 10.71
N ARG A 755 5.04 17.09 11.35
CA ARG A 755 3.86 17.87 11.75
C ARG A 755 3.09 18.38 10.52
N SER A 756 2.24 17.53 9.93
CA SER A 756 1.08 17.97 9.15
C SER A 756 -0.18 17.68 9.97
N PRO A 757 -1.14 18.62 10.11
CA PRO A 757 -2.30 18.46 11.00
C PRO A 757 -3.25 17.33 10.59
N ASP A 758 -3.16 16.80 9.37
CA ASP A 758 -4.02 15.74 8.86
C ASP A 758 -3.19 14.79 7.98
N ALA A 759 -2.84 13.59 8.45
CA ALA A 759 -2.20 12.57 7.62
C ALA A 759 -2.44 11.16 8.18
N GLY A 760 -3.31 10.39 7.49
CA GLY A 760 -3.69 9.03 7.87
C GLY A 760 -3.24 7.93 6.90
N GLN A 761 -2.70 8.26 5.71
CA GLN A 761 -2.20 7.31 4.73
C GLN A 761 -1.03 7.95 3.95
N TRP A 762 -0.03 7.14 3.57
CA TRP A 762 1.22 7.57 2.92
C TRP A 762 1.39 6.76 1.62
N MET A 763 1.98 7.33 0.56
CA MET A 763 2.17 6.64 -0.72
C MET A 763 3.50 5.85 -0.78
N PRO A 764 3.54 4.66 -1.42
CA PRO A 764 4.80 4.04 -1.86
C PRO A 764 5.46 4.90 -2.95
N LEU A 765 6.75 4.67 -3.19
CA LEU A 765 7.47 5.34 -4.27
C LEU A 765 6.94 4.93 -5.66
N PRO A 766 7.09 5.79 -6.68
CA PRO A 766 6.80 5.45 -8.07
C PRO A 766 7.37 4.10 -8.50
N ASP A 767 6.56 3.24 -9.13
CA ASP A 767 7.04 2.00 -9.75
C ASP A 767 7.92 2.34 -10.99
N GLU A 768 8.97 1.55 -11.29
CA GLU A 768 9.77 1.73 -12.53
C GLU A 768 8.93 1.58 -13.82
N ASP A 769 7.78 0.92 -13.72
CA ASP A 769 6.84 0.61 -14.81
C ASP A 769 5.45 1.25 -14.61
N ASP A 770 5.30 2.25 -13.72
CA ASP A 770 3.99 2.88 -13.50
C ASP A 770 3.52 3.57 -14.80
N ALA A 771 2.55 2.96 -15.49
CA ALA A 771 1.99 3.48 -16.74
C ALA A 771 1.12 4.74 -16.53
N ASP A 772 0.88 5.12 -15.27
CA ASP A 772 0.27 6.39 -14.86
C ASP A 772 1.31 7.42 -14.33
N LEU A 773 2.62 7.11 -14.40
CA LEU A 773 3.77 8.02 -14.38
C LEU A 773 4.63 7.81 -15.65
#